data_AF-A0A517TZ88-F1
#
_entry.id   AF-A0A517TZ88-F1
#
_cell.length_a   1.000
_cell.length_b   1.000
_cell.length_c   1.000
_cell.angle_alpha   90.00
_cell.angle_beta   90.00
_cell.angle_gamma   90.00
#
_symmetry.space_group_name_H-M   'P 1'
#
loop_
_entity.id
_entity.type
_entity.pdbx_description
1 polymer ?
#
loop_
_entity_poly.entity_id
_entity_poly.type
_entity_poly.pdbx_seq_one_letter_code
_entity_poly.pdbx_strand_id
1 'polypeptide(L)'
;MALPVLMVFARRAFGLGLVFALLFAITSPALAQAIWTGAADPSPPNGVYNNPGNWSGTFGLVPAGGDFAIFNANATYTTTFTGNQGLFHAAVRGGQVSWLSDSATVRQFTLNILSAGGPNQTLTIGSSTKPLLVTSFNPIEAGTLITIGSGAIVVDGANSALNGPSILLGSFNGFDGTVRYQNGAQGNIGGAIELGNAASDGSDGLLEILSGADLTSGAINLATTTSTATGTFNVSGAGSTLVQSGASTLTVGSTIGGAGTVNVNTGGTFTSGSGLVTVNATGTINRTGTGVFNVAGNLLLDGGKFLTPGGSFSRGAGQSFTVQNGGLFDATPSTAASNAVGVNAGSLATAGTATIANGTLRFVGGQGGAGISAIARNNQGGAGGIGGSLQLTGGSLTLTGTALATFDGGLGGNNGAFSGGAAAGSGGQGGTLTAAGASVEVHAGASVSLNGGAGGVNPSNNGSGGHGGGSGQFNISVGTVSVNGGTISLSGGAGGAASAFGNGGNGGNGGALSQSGGSFNFNSGTIALRGGTGGAASFLGNLGANGAAGSVNVTGGTFNFTAGQITADASIIPPTPAALVKATMNVSGGAVNLLNNFTNHLGTLNLTSSGVINGNGANGAPAGSVGPGGTGAPGRSITTSGSLALSGTGSQINLLGGAGGSHSGDFSRGGIGGAGGTLSVTGGTTTLSDSSVVSLAGGSGGSGIPSHEAGIGGAGGTLNVTGGTTTLASASVVSLVGGNGGLGGNGFGPNGGAGGATLLSGGVLNVSGGKILLAGGAGGSGGRFFPAGAAGAAGSFNMTGGEFNFTAGQVTGNTAIVPTAPIALVGATMNVSAGALNTAAGEFGITNGATLNLSGGVMNASTVTLNNSAFNFTGGTLHATAFNGDLVNNGGTLAPGTSPGTTTVNGNYTQSSGALEIELGGTSAGQFDLLSVTGNTTLGGAIDVNLFGGFTPTIGQSWEIIDVAGTLSGAFAGLAEGSPFANYGGTLLTISYAGGDGNDVFINTVAGLAGDFDFDDDVDGADFLLWQRGASPNPLSAGDLATWQANFGSPSSTPRTSTVPEPHAFLLSAIACLSLRRRRRELNFSRLRTPHREHDEVGVAACSLC
;
A
#
# COMPACT_ATOMS: atom_id res chain seq x y z
N MET A 1 40.99 -30.57 1.44
CA MET A 1 41.34 -31.75 0.60
C MET A 1 41.48 -31.27 -0.85
N ALA A 2 42.65 -31.56 -1.45
CA ALA A 2 42.99 -31.68 -2.89
C ALA A 2 42.65 -30.54 -3.92
N LEU A 3 43.62 -29.63 -4.15
CA LEU A 3 44.48 -29.39 -5.36
C LEU A 3 43.94 -29.53 -6.84
N PRO A 4 44.58 -28.90 -7.87
CA PRO A 4 44.11 -27.72 -8.64
C PRO A 4 44.36 -27.82 -10.18
N VAL A 5 44.27 -26.72 -10.95
CA VAL A 5 44.83 -26.42 -12.32
C VAL A 5 44.15 -25.09 -12.80
N LEU A 6 44.72 -24.08 -13.49
CA LEU A 6 46.04 -23.77 -14.05
C LEU A 6 45.97 -22.39 -14.80
N MET A 7 47.10 -21.66 -14.87
CA MET A 7 47.57 -20.71 -15.95
C MET A 7 47.09 -19.21 -15.96
N VAL A 8 47.86 -18.12 -16.23
CA VAL A 8 49.25 -17.70 -16.63
C VAL A 8 49.39 -16.19 -16.20
N PHE A 9 50.45 -15.59 -15.63
CA PHE A 9 51.78 -15.22 -16.19
C PHE A 9 52.78 -14.85 -15.07
N ALA A 10 53.97 -15.45 -15.15
CA ALA A 10 55.20 -15.00 -14.52
C ALA A 10 56.16 -14.48 -15.59
N ARG A 11 56.93 -13.41 -15.28
CA ARG A 11 58.22 -12.97 -15.87
C ARG A 11 58.47 -11.53 -15.35
N ARG A 12 59.59 -11.09 -14.78
CA ARG A 12 60.95 -11.61 -14.57
C ARG A 12 61.54 -10.92 -13.32
N ALA A 13 62.02 -11.70 -12.36
CA ALA A 13 63.05 -11.26 -11.42
C ALA A 13 64.40 -11.71 -11.99
N PHE A 14 65.24 -10.77 -12.42
CA PHE A 14 66.69 -10.95 -12.64
C PHE A 14 67.32 -9.57 -12.76
N GLY A 15 68.25 -9.23 -11.84
CA GLY A 15 69.11 -8.05 -11.97
C GLY A 15 69.26 -7.14 -10.75
N LEU A 16 68.96 -7.57 -9.52
CA LEU A 16 69.34 -6.83 -8.30
C LEU A 16 70.50 -7.55 -7.60
N GLY A 17 71.72 -7.26 -8.03
CA GLY A 17 72.90 -7.93 -7.49
C GLY A 17 74.20 -7.35 -8.02
N LEU A 18 74.39 -6.01 -7.98
CA LEU A 18 75.73 -5.42 -8.06
C LEU A 18 75.86 -3.94 -7.61
N VAL A 19 74.92 -3.36 -6.85
CA VAL A 19 75.05 -1.96 -6.37
C VAL A 19 74.97 -1.85 -4.84
N PHE A 20 74.91 -2.98 -4.12
CA PHE A 20 74.78 -3.02 -2.66
C PHE A 20 76.11 -2.92 -1.88
N ALA A 21 77.21 -2.53 -2.53
CA ALA A 21 78.53 -2.45 -1.92
C ALA A 21 79.20 -1.08 -2.11
N LEU A 22 78.52 0.01 -1.75
CA LEU A 22 79.21 1.29 -1.48
C LEU A 22 78.44 2.27 -0.57
N LEU A 23 77.48 1.81 0.23
CA LEU A 23 76.69 2.70 1.08
C LEU A 23 76.50 2.14 2.49
N PHE A 24 77.61 1.76 3.13
CA PHE A 24 77.69 1.57 4.58
C PHE A 24 79.04 2.08 5.08
N ALA A 25 79.23 3.39 4.98
CA ALA A 25 80.16 4.15 5.81
C ALA A 25 79.72 5.61 5.75
N ILE A 26 79.24 6.13 6.88
CA ILE A 26 79.50 7.45 7.47
C ILE A 26 78.45 7.62 8.57
N THR A 27 78.78 7.11 9.75
CA THR A 27 78.26 7.60 11.03
C THR A 27 79.45 8.16 11.79
N SER A 28 79.76 9.44 11.58
CA SER A 28 80.51 10.25 12.55
C SER A 28 80.55 11.72 12.11
N PRO A 29 80.30 12.68 13.02
CA PRO A 29 80.35 14.11 12.75
C PRO A 29 81.78 14.61 12.89
N ALA A 30 82.45 14.95 11.78
CA ALA A 30 83.70 15.71 11.83
C ALA A 30 83.99 16.38 10.48
N LEU A 31 83.88 17.71 10.49
CA LEU A 31 84.61 18.72 9.71
C LEU A 31 85.35 18.26 8.45
N ALA A 32 84.80 18.62 7.29
CA ALA A 32 85.58 19.05 6.13
C ALA A 32 84.76 20.11 5.36
N GLN A 33 84.79 21.35 5.84
CA GLN A 33 84.50 22.52 5.02
C GLN A 33 85.65 22.66 4.01
N ALA A 34 85.39 22.36 2.74
CA ALA A 34 86.23 22.86 1.66
C ALA A 34 85.80 24.29 1.34
N ILE A 35 86.54 25.27 1.84
CA ILE A 35 86.45 26.66 1.41
C ILE A 35 87.09 26.73 0.02
N TRP A 36 86.29 26.96 -1.03
CA TRP A 36 86.80 27.19 -2.37
C TRP A 36 87.25 28.64 -2.52
N THR A 37 88.56 28.88 -2.45
CA THR A 37 89.20 30.13 -2.90
C THR A 37 89.53 30.01 -4.38
N GLY A 38 88.98 30.89 -5.19
CA GLY A 38 88.90 30.77 -6.65
C GLY A 38 90.21 30.46 -7.39
N ALA A 39 90.12 29.45 -8.24
CA ALA A 39 90.73 29.36 -9.56
C ALA A 39 90.01 28.25 -10.34
N ALA A 40 89.84 28.44 -11.65
CA ALA A 40 89.03 27.60 -12.55
C ALA A 40 89.46 26.12 -12.54
N ASP A 41 88.55 25.24 -12.14
CA ASP A 41 88.63 23.80 -12.41
C ASP A 41 87.64 23.47 -13.55
N PRO A 42 88.10 22.93 -14.70
CA PRO A 42 87.20 22.38 -15.71
C PRO A 42 86.61 21.07 -15.17
N SER A 43 85.38 21.13 -14.67
CA SER A 43 84.67 19.90 -14.30
C SER A 43 84.65 18.93 -15.49
N PRO A 44 84.91 17.62 -15.28
CA PRO A 44 84.76 16.65 -16.33
C PRO A 44 83.29 16.59 -16.77
N PRO A 45 82.99 16.22 -18.03
CA PRO A 45 81.64 15.84 -18.42
C PRO A 45 81.09 14.84 -17.38
N ASN A 46 79.95 15.14 -16.76
CA ASN A 46 79.33 14.39 -15.66
C ASN A 46 79.83 14.71 -14.23
N GLY A 47 80.06 15.99 -13.90
CA GLY A 47 80.52 16.43 -12.57
C GLY A 47 79.42 16.52 -11.50
N VAL A 48 79.79 16.49 -10.21
CA VAL A 48 78.89 16.72 -9.06
C VAL A 48 79.04 18.15 -8.55
N TYR A 49 77.97 18.94 -8.61
CA TYR A 49 77.89 20.33 -8.13
C TYR A 49 77.25 20.35 -6.74
N ASN A 50 78.07 20.56 -5.71
CA ASN A 50 77.66 20.55 -4.29
C ASN A 50 78.22 21.71 -3.46
N ASN A 51 78.75 22.76 -4.12
CA ASN A 51 79.34 23.91 -3.42
C ASN A 51 78.25 24.84 -2.85
N PRO A 52 78.33 25.28 -1.58
CA PRO A 52 77.43 26.29 -1.03
C PRO A 52 77.55 27.64 -1.76
N GLY A 53 76.59 27.98 -2.62
CA GLY A 53 76.50 29.30 -3.27
C GLY A 53 75.41 29.38 -4.35
N ASN A 54 75.02 30.59 -4.73
CA ASN A 54 74.11 30.81 -5.87
C ASN A 54 74.82 30.50 -7.18
N TRP A 55 74.13 29.84 -8.10
CA TRP A 55 74.68 29.48 -9.41
C TRP A 55 74.17 30.49 -10.44
N SER A 56 75.04 31.40 -10.88
CA SER A 56 74.74 32.38 -11.93
C SER A 56 75.86 32.38 -12.97
N GLY A 57 75.47 32.43 -14.25
CA GLY A 57 76.35 32.23 -15.41
C GLY A 57 77.48 33.26 -15.61
N THR A 58 77.76 34.12 -14.63
CA THR A 58 78.86 35.09 -14.69
C THR A 58 80.03 34.75 -13.77
N PHE A 59 79.84 33.93 -12.71
CA PHE A 59 80.90 33.58 -11.74
C PHE A 59 80.85 32.14 -11.18
N GLY A 60 79.99 31.26 -11.72
CA GLY A 60 79.99 29.83 -11.44
C GLY A 60 79.29 29.10 -12.57
N LEU A 61 79.90 28.04 -13.11
CA LEU A 61 79.32 27.26 -14.20
C LEU A 61 77.97 26.69 -13.76
N VAL A 62 76.92 26.97 -14.55
CA VAL A 62 75.61 26.32 -14.39
C VAL A 62 75.78 24.86 -14.82
N PRO A 63 75.28 23.88 -14.06
CA PRO A 63 75.39 22.46 -14.43
C PRO A 63 74.86 22.19 -15.85
N ALA A 64 75.55 21.33 -16.60
CA ALA A 64 75.28 21.02 -18.00
C ALA A 64 74.98 19.52 -18.23
N GLY A 65 74.77 19.15 -19.50
CA GLY A 65 74.40 17.79 -19.93
C GLY A 65 75.26 16.70 -19.30
N GLY A 66 74.66 15.88 -18.41
CA GLY A 66 75.34 14.76 -17.73
C GLY A 66 75.69 15.02 -16.26
N ASP A 67 75.56 16.24 -15.77
CA ASP A 67 75.99 16.63 -14.42
C ASP A 67 74.98 16.27 -13.31
N PHE A 68 75.48 16.15 -12.07
CA PHE A 68 74.69 15.99 -10.85
C PHE A 68 74.64 17.33 -10.08
N ALA A 69 73.46 17.88 -9.83
CA ALA A 69 73.26 19.03 -8.96
C ALA A 69 72.78 18.57 -7.58
N ILE A 70 73.57 18.76 -6.52
CA ILE A 70 73.22 18.33 -5.15
C ILE A 70 73.33 19.52 -4.19
N PHE A 71 72.19 20.05 -3.74
CA PHE A 71 72.13 21.11 -2.74
C PHE A 71 72.02 20.47 -1.36
N ASN A 72 73.05 20.47 -0.52
CA ASN A 72 73.07 19.68 0.73
C ASN A 72 73.24 20.49 2.02
N ALA A 73 73.36 21.83 1.94
CA ALA A 73 73.51 22.68 3.11
C ALA A 73 72.26 23.54 3.35
N ASN A 74 71.86 23.75 4.60
CA ASN A 74 70.65 24.49 4.95
C ASN A 74 70.79 26.01 4.72
N ALA A 75 70.54 26.49 3.48
CA ALA A 75 70.61 27.90 3.08
C ALA A 75 69.60 28.22 1.96
N THR A 76 69.52 29.48 1.52
CA THR A 76 68.74 29.86 0.32
C THR A 76 69.65 29.90 -0.90
N TYR A 77 69.33 29.13 -1.93
CA TYR A 77 70.05 29.06 -3.20
C TYR A 77 69.18 29.59 -4.32
N THR A 78 69.76 30.37 -5.23
CA THR A 78 69.15 30.75 -6.50
C THR A 78 70.06 30.30 -7.63
N THR A 79 69.53 29.44 -8.50
CA THR A 79 70.15 29.02 -9.75
C THR A 79 69.44 29.75 -10.89
N THR A 80 70.16 30.60 -11.61
CA THR A 80 69.63 31.32 -12.78
C THR A 80 70.20 30.72 -14.04
N PHE A 81 69.34 30.17 -14.88
CA PHE A 81 69.74 29.53 -16.12
C PHE A 81 69.64 30.49 -17.31
N THR A 82 70.73 30.62 -18.07
CA THR A 82 70.86 31.53 -19.22
C THR A 82 70.57 30.88 -20.58
N GLY A 83 70.27 29.59 -20.61
CA GLY A 83 69.99 28.80 -21.82
C GLY A 83 69.35 27.46 -21.50
N ASN A 84 68.91 26.71 -22.52
CA ASN A 84 68.37 25.36 -22.33
C ASN A 84 69.49 24.38 -21.94
N GLN A 85 69.25 23.48 -20.98
CA GLN A 85 70.26 22.53 -20.50
C GLN A 85 69.66 21.13 -20.25
N GLY A 86 70.51 20.15 -19.96
CA GLY A 86 70.11 18.86 -19.42
C GLY A 86 70.97 18.51 -18.21
N LEU A 87 70.44 17.82 -17.20
CA LEU A 87 71.23 17.26 -16.08
C LEU A 87 70.98 15.76 -15.98
N PHE A 88 71.94 15.04 -15.40
CA PHE A 88 71.69 13.65 -15.02
C PHE A 88 70.84 13.59 -13.76
N HIS A 89 71.15 14.34 -12.71
CA HIS A 89 70.40 14.24 -11.44
C HIS A 89 70.33 15.59 -10.74
N ALA A 90 69.19 15.92 -10.16
CA ALA A 90 69.05 17.06 -9.27
C ALA A 90 68.45 16.64 -7.93
N ALA A 91 69.18 16.90 -6.83
CA ALA A 91 68.78 16.57 -5.46
C ALA A 91 68.85 17.80 -4.55
N VAL A 92 67.78 18.06 -3.81
CA VAL A 92 67.73 19.08 -2.75
C VAL A 92 67.70 18.40 -1.38
N ARG A 93 68.86 18.38 -0.71
CA ARG A 93 69.19 17.77 0.61
C ARG A 93 69.46 18.75 1.77
N GLY A 94 69.71 20.04 1.51
CA GLY A 94 69.61 21.15 2.49
C GLY A 94 69.13 22.48 1.87
N GLY A 95 68.24 23.23 2.55
CA GLY A 95 67.87 24.60 2.21
C GLY A 95 66.63 24.85 1.32
N GLN A 96 66.45 26.10 0.88
CA GLN A 96 65.46 26.53 -0.11
C GLN A 96 66.15 26.86 -1.43
N VAL A 97 65.84 26.15 -2.50
CA VAL A 97 66.48 26.29 -3.82
C VAL A 97 65.46 26.89 -4.79
N SER A 98 65.83 27.95 -5.52
CA SER A 98 65.02 28.53 -6.60
C SER A 98 65.73 28.37 -7.94
N TRP A 99 65.05 27.80 -8.92
CA TRP A 99 65.50 27.60 -10.28
C TRP A 99 64.75 28.54 -11.19
N LEU A 100 65.44 29.51 -11.78
CA LEU A 100 64.82 30.61 -12.51
C LEU A 100 65.45 30.74 -13.91
N SER A 101 64.66 31.19 -14.89
CA SER A 101 65.21 31.70 -16.15
C SER A 101 65.93 33.03 -15.92
N ASP A 102 66.91 33.34 -16.78
CA ASP A 102 67.58 34.63 -16.84
C ASP A 102 66.65 35.78 -17.29
N SER A 103 65.55 35.44 -17.94
CA SER A 103 64.65 36.39 -18.60
C SER A 103 63.19 35.92 -18.53
N ALA A 104 62.28 36.71 -19.11
CA ALA A 104 60.89 36.31 -19.29
C ALA A 104 60.68 35.20 -20.34
N THR A 105 61.74 34.80 -21.07
CA THR A 105 61.66 33.68 -22.01
C THR A 105 61.74 32.35 -21.27
N VAL A 106 60.87 31.40 -21.65
CA VAL A 106 60.85 30.05 -21.08
C VAL A 106 62.11 29.31 -21.53
N ARG A 107 62.89 28.85 -20.55
CA ARG A 107 64.06 27.99 -20.77
C ARG A 107 63.67 26.54 -20.47
N GLN A 108 64.18 25.60 -21.26
CA GLN A 108 63.87 24.17 -21.16
C GLN A 108 65.00 23.39 -20.51
N PHE A 109 64.65 22.51 -19.57
CA PHE A 109 65.58 21.67 -18.81
C PHE A 109 65.11 20.23 -18.79
N THR A 110 66.00 19.32 -19.13
CA THR A 110 65.76 17.88 -19.04
C THR A 110 66.58 17.29 -17.90
N LEU A 111 66.02 16.37 -17.11
CA LEU A 111 66.69 15.73 -15.99
C LEU A 111 66.50 14.21 -16.11
N ASN A 112 67.50 13.40 -15.74
CA ASN A 112 67.25 11.96 -15.58
C ASN A 112 66.40 11.73 -14.32
N ILE A 113 66.80 12.28 -13.17
CA ILE A 113 66.08 12.16 -11.89
C ILE A 113 65.96 13.53 -11.21
N LEU A 114 64.80 13.80 -10.61
CA LEU A 114 64.55 14.97 -9.76
C LEU A 114 64.09 14.51 -8.36
N SER A 115 64.83 14.89 -7.31
CA SER A 115 64.48 14.59 -5.92
C SER A 115 64.62 15.78 -4.96
N ALA A 116 63.72 15.88 -3.97
CA ALA A 116 63.81 16.82 -2.85
C ALA A 116 63.51 16.11 -1.52
N GLY A 117 64.39 16.20 -0.53
CA GLY A 117 64.16 15.59 0.79
C GLY A 117 65.22 15.95 1.85
N GLY A 118 64.79 16.22 3.08
CA GLY A 118 65.57 16.68 4.25
C GLY A 118 64.79 17.76 5.02
N PRO A 119 64.97 17.96 6.34
CA PRO A 119 64.09 18.83 7.14
C PRO A 119 64.00 20.28 6.58
N ASN A 120 62.77 20.79 6.34
CA ASN A 120 62.44 22.15 5.87
C ASN A 120 62.96 22.56 4.48
N GLN A 121 62.84 21.68 3.50
CA GLN A 121 63.42 21.92 2.17
C GLN A 121 62.44 22.11 1.03
N THR A 122 62.72 23.11 0.19
CA THR A 122 61.86 23.49 -0.93
C THR A 122 62.67 23.74 -2.19
N LEU A 123 62.28 23.13 -3.31
CA LEU A 123 62.72 23.51 -4.65
C LEU A 123 61.62 24.32 -5.36
N THR A 124 61.87 25.58 -5.67
CA THR A 124 60.98 26.41 -6.49
C THR A 124 61.45 26.41 -7.95
N ILE A 125 60.56 26.08 -8.88
CA ILE A 125 60.77 26.02 -10.32
C ILE A 125 60.01 27.18 -10.97
N GLY A 126 60.77 28.13 -11.49
CA GLY A 126 60.27 29.32 -12.16
C GLY A 126 59.65 30.36 -11.22
N SER A 127 59.19 31.45 -11.82
CA SER A 127 58.37 32.48 -11.18
C SER A 127 57.52 33.21 -12.23
N SER A 128 56.61 34.09 -11.80
CA SER A 128 55.76 34.89 -12.69
C SER A 128 56.51 35.76 -13.69
N THR A 129 57.78 36.09 -13.45
CA THR A 129 58.62 36.91 -14.33
C THR A 129 59.79 36.17 -14.95
N LYS A 130 60.09 34.95 -14.46
CA LYS A 130 61.26 34.15 -14.87
C LYS A 130 60.85 32.68 -15.01
N PRO A 131 60.08 32.33 -16.06
CA PRO A 131 59.46 31.01 -16.17
C PRO A 131 60.46 29.92 -16.53
N LEU A 132 60.20 28.68 -16.08
CA LEU A 132 61.08 27.53 -16.31
C LEU A 132 60.29 26.28 -16.69
N LEU A 133 60.69 25.59 -17.76
CA LEU A 133 60.15 24.27 -18.12
C LEU A 133 61.16 23.19 -17.73
N VAL A 134 60.78 22.30 -16.81
CA VAL A 134 61.58 21.15 -16.36
C VAL A 134 60.89 19.85 -16.79
N THR A 135 61.63 18.92 -17.38
CA THR A 135 61.15 17.58 -17.77
C THR A 135 62.06 16.51 -17.19
N SER A 136 61.53 15.66 -16.32
CA SER A 136 62.23 14.48 -15.77
C SER A 136 61.98 13.24 -16.62
N PHE A 137 62.99 12.38 -16.79
CA PHE A 137 62.86 11.08 -17.47
C PHE A 137 62.57 9.90 -16.53
N ASN A 138 62.82 10.04 -15.22
CA ASN A 138 62.44 9.10 -14.16
C ASN A 138 61.40 9.74 -13.22
N PRO A 139 60.82 8.96 -12.28
CA PRO A 139 59.85 9.50 -11.33
C PRO A 139 60.37 10.76 -10.62
N ILE A 140 59.48 11.75 -10.49
CA ILE A 140 59.73 12.93 -9.67
C ILE A 140 59.46 12.57 -8.22
N GLU A 141 60.43 12.83 -7.36
CA GLU A 141 60.46 12.33 -5.99
C GLU A 141 60.49 13.46 -4.96
N ALA A 142 59.56 13.48 -4.01
CA ALA A 142 59.66 14.34 -2.82
C ALA A 142 59.48 13.51 -1.55
N GLY A 143 60.45 13.57 -0.64
CA GLY A 143 60.50 12.76 0.59
C GLY A 143 60.94 11.31 0.35
N THR A 144 62.14 11.06 -0.19
CA THR A 144 62.57 9.71 -0.64
C THR A 144 63.91 9.21 -0.10
N LEU A 145 64.20 7.93 -0.37
CA LEU A 145 65.38 7.17 0.07
C LEU A 145 66.72 7.75 -0.40
N ILE A 146 66.74 8.52 -1.50
CA ILE A 146 67.96 9.13 -2.05
C ILE A 146 68.43 10.33 -1.21
N THR A 147 67.51 10.97 -0.47
CA THR A 147 67.73 12.28 0.16
C THR A 147 67.56 12.29 1.68
N ILE A 148 66.88 11.29 2.26
CA ILE A 148 66.53 11.13 3.69
C ILE A 148 65.86 12.38 4.31
N GLY A 149 64.54 12.33 4.53
CA GLY A 149 63.76 13.44 5.14
C GLY A 149 62.65 14.00 4.25
N SER A 150 61.70 14.74 4.85
CA SER A 150 60.57 15.36 4.14
C SER A 150 61.01 16.43 3.13
N GLY A 151 60.23 16.75 2.08
CA GLY A 151 60.64 17.77 1.09
C GLY A 151 59.50 18.31 0.22
N ALA A 152 59.68 19.51 -0.33
CA ALA A 152 58.69 20.19 -1.16
C ALA A 152 59.25 20.64 -2.52
N ILE A 153 58.43 20.58 -3.57
CA ILE A 153 58.68 21.18 -4.88
C ILE A 153 57.53 22.15 -5.18
N VAL A 154 57.86 23.37 -5.59
CA VAL A 154 56.89 24.41 -5.96
C VAL A 154 57.15 24.83 -7.40
N VAL A 155 56.15 24.78 -8.27
CA VAL A 155 56.20 25.28 -9.65
C VAL A 155 55.38 26.55 -9.69
N ASP A 156 56.02 27.67 -10.01
CA ASP A 156 55.42 29.00 -9.85
C ASP A 156 55.47 29.82 -11.13
N GLY A 157 54.34 30.46 -11.45
CA GLY A 157 54.20 31.43 -12.53
C GLY A 157 53.73 30.84 -13.86
N ALA A 158 53.07 31.69 -14.64
CA ALA A 158 52.60 31.35 -15.98
C ALA A 158 53.78 30.96 -16.88
N ASN A 159 53.60 29.86 -17.64
CA ASN A 159 54.62 29.24 -18.50
C ASN A 159 55.77 28.51 -17.78
N SER A 160 55.80 28.50 -16.44
CA SER A 160 56.62 27.53 -15.71
C SER A 160 55.94 26.17 -15.74
N ALA A 161 56.73 25.11 -15.87
CA ALA A 161 56.21 23.76 -15.93
C ALA A 161 57.15 22.69 -15.37
N LEU A 162 56.55 21.64 -14.82
CA LEU A 162 57.24 20.43 -14.40
C LEU A 162 56.53 19.21 -15.02
N ASN A 163 57.28 18.48 -15.83
CA ASN A 163 56.80 17.29 -16.55
C ASN A 163 57.60 16.06 -16.12
N GLY A 164 56.98 14.88 -16.17
CA GLY A 164 57.66 13.64 -15.84
C GLY A 164 56.84 12.38 -16.15
N PRO A 165 57.45 11.19 -16.07
CA PRO A 165 56.74 9.94 -16.27
C PRO A 165 55.85 9.55 -15.08
N SER A 166 56.13 10.03 -13.86
CA SER A 166 55.34 9.76 -12.65
C SER A 166 55.78 10.70 -11.51
N ILE A 167 54.99 10.76 -10.45
CA ILE A 167 55.30 11.46 -9.19
C ILE A 167 55.18 10.49 -8.02
N LEU A 168 56.13 10.54 -7.08
CA LEU A 168 56.14 9.77 -5.82
C LEU A 168 56.30 10.74 -4.64
N LEU A 169 55.22 10.97 -3.87
CA LEU A 169 55.23 11.85 -2.69
C LEU A 169 54.94 11.04 -1.43
N GLY A 170 55.79 11.16 -0.40
CA GLY A 170 55.60 10.45 0.86
C GLY A 170 55.53 8.92 0.70
N SER A 171 56.21 8.38 -0.31
CA SER A 171 56.12 6.94 -0.66
C SER A 171 57.18 6.09 0.04
N PHE A 172 58.02 6.67 0.92
CA PHE A 172 59.16 5.98 1.56
C PHE A 172 59.40 6.42 3.01
N ASN A 173 59.61 5.44 3.91
CA ASN A 173 60.33 5.53 5.19
C ASN A 173 59.99 6.68 6.17
N GLY A 174 58.72 7.02 6.36
CA GLY A 174 58.29 7.97 7.42
C GLY A 174 58.61 9.44 7.11
N PHE A 175 58.68 9.80 5.83
CA PHE A 175 58.96 11.16 5.37
C PHE A 175 57.83 11.71 4.50
N ASP A 176 57.60 13.02 4.59
CA ASP A 176 56.53 13.70 3.86
C ASP A 176 57.02 14.28 2.54
N GLY A 177 56.21 14.21 1.49
CA GLY A 177 56.49 14.79 0.18
C GLY A 177 55.42 15.80 -0.23
N THR A 178 55.83 16.97 -0.73
CA THR A 178 54.90 17.96 -1.28
C THR A 178 55.27 18.38 -2.70
N VAL A 179 54.30 18.48 -3.59
CA VAL A 179 54.42 19.17 -4.88
C VAL A 179 53.29 20.19 -5.00
N ARG A 180 53.61 21.44 -5.36
CA ARG A 180 52.63 22.52 -5.54
C ARG A 180 52.81 23.19 -6.89
N TYR A 181 51.76 23.26 -7.69
CA TYR A 181 51.65 24.11 -8.87
C TYR A 181 50.82 25.33 -8.54
N GLN A 182 51.29 26.53 -8.88
CA GLN A 182 50.60 27.77 -8.54
C GLN A 182 50.78 28.87 -9.60
N ASN A 183 49.88 29.86 -9.57
CA ASN A 183 49.97 31.11 -10.34
C ASN A 183 50.09 30.89 -11.86
N GLY A 184 49.30 29.99 -12.43
CA GLY A 184 49.31 29.67 -13.86
C GLY A 184 50.37 28.67 -14.32
N ALA A 185 51.07 28.02 -13.38
CA ALA A 185 52.02 26.95 -13.69
C ALA A 185 51.34 25.74 -14.37
N GLN A 186 52.09 25.02 -15.21
CA GLN A 186 51.60 23.87 -15.97
C GLN A 186 52.32 22.58 -15.58
N GLY A 187 51.68 21.42 -15.78
CA GLY A 187 52.34 20.13 -15.63
C GLY A 187 51.73 19.04 -16.49
N ASN A 188 52.58 18.11 -16.94
CA ASN A 188 52.18 16.91 -17.66
C ASN A 188 52.90 15.68 -17.10
N ILE A 189 52.14 14.84 -16.41
CA ILE A 189 52.61 13.61 -15.78
C ILE A 189 52.08 12.42 -16.55
N GLY A 190 52.93 11.79 -17.36
CA GLY A 190 52.51 10.76 -18.31
C GLY A 190 52.05 9.43 -17.67
N GLY A 191 52.38 9.21 -16.40
CA GLY A 191 52.06 7.99 -15.64
C GLY A 191 51.50 8.30 -14.26
N ALA A 192 51.71 7.40 -13.30
CA ALA A 192 51.02 7.45 -12.01
C ALA A 192 51.53 8.58 -11.09
N ILE A 193 50.61 9.16 -10.32
CA ILE A 193 50.91 10.00 -9.16
C ILE A 193 50.60 9.18 -7.90
N GLU A 194 51.61 8.89 -7.10
CA GLU A 194 51.51 8.15 -5.84
C GLU A 194 51.67 9.12 -4.66
N LEU A 195 50.65 9.21 -3.80
CA LEU A 195 50.62 10.12 -2.65
C LEU A 195 50.47 9.33 -1.36
N GLY A 196 51.46 9.37 -0.48
CA GLY A 196 51.42 8.67 0.81
C GLY A 196 51.30 7.16 0.68
N ASN A 197 51.72 6.58 -0.45
CA ASN A 197 51.58 5.15 -0.72
C ASN A 197 52.76 4.35 -0.15
N ALA A 198 52.96 4.46 1.17
CA ALA A 198 54.07 3.83 1.89
C ALA A 198 53.57 2.75 2.86
N ALA A 199 54.37 1.70 3.06
CA ALA A 199 54.15 0.70 4.10
C ALA A 199 54.52 1.19 5.52
N SER A 200 55.15 2.37 5.61
CA SER A 200 55.58 3.01 6.86
C SER A 200 54.59 4.06 7.34
N ASP A 201 54.43 4.15 8.66
CA ASP A 201 53.65 5.19 9.32
C ASP A 201 54.24 6.60 9.11
N GLY A 202 53.39 7.64 9.07
CA GLY A 202 53.80 9.05 8.98
C GLY A 202 54.56 9.43 7.71
N SER A 203 54.24 8.84 6.56
CA SER A 203 54.83 9.19 5.25
C SER A 203 53.80 9.95 4.40
N ASP A 204 53.58 11.23 4.66
CA ASP A 204 52.45 11.96 4.07
C ASP A 204 52.78 12.51 2.66
N GLY A 205 51.90 12.30 1.69
CA GLY A 205 52.02 12.87 0.34
C GLY A 205 51.01 13.99 0.12
N LEU A 206 51.46 15.18 -0.31
CA LEU A 206 50.62 16.34 -0.60
C LEU A 206 50.85 16.88 -2.01
N LEU A 207 49.80 16.91 -2.84
CA LEU A 207 49.80 17.57 -4.15
C LEU A 207 48.85 18.77 -4.15
N GLU A 208 49.30 19.93 -4.61
CA GLU A 208 48.48 21.15 -4.65
C GLU A 208 48.47 21.80 -6.04
N ILE A 209 47.28 22.15 -6.53
CA ILE A 209 47.05 22.85 -7.79
C ILE A 209 46.24 24.11 -7.48
N LEU A 210 46.91 25.24 -7.50
CA LEU A 210 46.43 26.50 -6.93
C LEU A 210 46.47 27.64 -7.96
N SER A 211 45.65 28.66 -7.74
CA SER A 211 45.75 29.97 -8.41
C SER A 211 45.92 29.92 -9.94
N GLY A 212 45.06 29.16 -10.63
CA GLY A 212 45.05 29.10 -12.10
C GLY A 212 46.01 28.08 -12.72
N ALA A 213 46.64 27.22 -11.91
CA ALA A 213 47.54 26.18 -12.40
C ALA A 213 46.81 25.04 -13.13
N ASP A 214 47.45 24.42 -14.12
CA ASP A 214 46.89 23.34 -14.95
C ASP A 214 47.80 22.11 -14.90
N LEU A 215 47.25 20.95 -14.52
CA LEU A 215 47.98 19.70 -14.43
C LEU A 215 47.24 18.59 -15.18
N THR A 216 47.96 17.90 -16.06
CA THR A 216 47.50 16.65 -16.67
C THR A 216 48.23 15.45 -16.06
N SER A 217 47.53 14.35 -15.78
CA SER A 217 48.11 13.16 -15.16
C SER A 217 47.60 11.84 -15.73
N GLY A 218 48.32 10.76 -15.42
CA GLY A 218 47.84 9.38 -15.54
C GLY A 218 47.02 8.94 -14.31
N ALA A 219 47.19 7.70 -13.86
CA ALA A 219 46.53 7.21 -12.65
C ALA A 219 46.93 8.01 -11.40
N ILE A 220 46.04 8.11 -10.42
CA ILE A 220 46.35 8.75 -9.13
C ILE A 220 45.98 7.77 -8.01
N ASN A 221 46.92 7.50 -7.11
CA ASN A 221 46.75 6.62 -5.97
C ASN A 221 47.10 7.39 -4.68
N LEU A 222 46.13 7.49 -3.76
CA LEU A 222 46.29 8.21 -2.49
C LEU A 222 46.21 7.22 -1.33
N ALA A 223 47.31 7.00 -0.63
CA ALA A 223 47.44 6.17 0.56
C ALA A 223 46.72 4.81 0.43
N THR A 224 47.07 4.06 -0.62
CA THR A 224 46.41 2.78 -0.93
C THR A 224 46.99 1.58 -0.16
N THR A 225 48.07 1.80 0.59
CA THR A 225 48.73 0.81 1.45
C THR A 225 48.16 0.81 2.88
N THR A 226 48.33 -0.30 3.59
CA THR A 226 47.94 -0.43 4.99
C THR A 226 49.00 0.16 5.92
N SER A 227 48.92 1.47 6.19
CA SER A 227 49.77 2.20 7.16
C SER A 227 48.99 3.35 7.82
N THR A 228 49.63 4.26 8.54
CA THR A 228 49.01 5.54 8.96
C THR A 228 49.33 6.72 8.02
N ALA A 229 50.05 6.47 6.92
CA ALA A 229 50.38 7.49 5.94
C ALA A 229 49.12 8.13 5.34
N THR A 230 49.21 9.41 5.00
CA THR A 230 48.12 10.14 4.34
C THR A 230 48.52 10.56 2.94
N GLY A 231 47.56 10.51 2.01
CA GLY A 231 47.73 10.98 0.65
C GLY A 231 46.67 12.03 0.36
N THR A 232 47.08 13.26 0.10
CA THR A 232 46.15 14.37 -0.13
C THR A 232 46.46 15.08 -1.44
N PHE A 233 45.43 15.38 -2.25
CA PHE A 233 45.57 16.45 -3.24
C PHE A 233 44.48 17.51 -3.14
N ASN A 234 44.87 18.76 -3.41
CA ASN A 234 44.04 19.96 -3.36
C ASN A 234 43.98 20.63 -4.74
N VAL A 235 42.78 20.90 -5.25
CA VAL A 235 42.55 21.77 -6.43
C VAL A 235 41.73 22.96 -6.00
N SER A 236 42.28 24.17 -6.08
CA SER A 236 41.65 25.37 -5.53
C SER A 236 41.99 26.64 -6.32
N GLY A 237 41.05 27.59 -6.37
CA GLY A 237 41.22 28.87 -7.06
C GLY A 237 40.76 28.83 -8.51
N ALA A 238 40.26 29.97 -9.00
CA ALA A 238 39.69 30.09 -10.34
C ALA A 238 40.71 29.70 -11.42
N GLY A 239 40.30 28.84 -12.35
CA GLY A 239 41.14 28.35 -13.45
C GLY A 239 42.11 27.23 -13.07
N SER A 240 42.17 26.83 -11.79
CA SER A 240 42.99 25.69 -11.38
C SER A 240 42.36 24.38 -11.85
N THR A 241 43.10 23.59 -12.62
CA THR A 241 42.60 22.36 -13.26
C THR A 241 43.53 21.17 -13.04
N LEU A 242 42.95 19.99 -12.76
CA LEU A 242 43.64 18.70 -12.79
C LEU A 242 42.83 17.73 -13.65
N VAL A 243 43.43 17.21 -14.71
CA VAL A 243 42.76 16.32 -15.67
C VAL A 243 43.54 15.02 -15.83
N GLN A 244 42.90 13.90 -15.52
CA GLN A 244 43.44 12.58 -15.83
C GLN A 244 43.16 12.22 -17.30
N SER A 245 44.18 11.72 -17.99
CA SER A 245 44.08 11.35 -19.41
C SER A 245 43.69 9.87 -19.61
N GLY A 246 42.95 9.59 -20.69
CA GLY A 246 42.58 8.22 -21.09
C GLY A 246 41.80 7.44 -20.03
N ALA A 247 42.02 6.12 -19.98
CA ALA A 247 41.37 5.20 -19.05
C ALA A 247 42.04 5.14 -17.66
N SER A 248 42.65 6.24 -17.22
CA SER A 248 43.33 6.33 -15.93
C SER A 248 42.37 6.16 -14.76
N THR A 249 42.84 5.47 -13.71
CA THR A 249 42.09 5.23 -12.47
C THR A 249 42.41 6.27 -11.40
N LEU A 250 41.47 6.49 -10.49
CA LEU A 250 41.71 7.23 -9.24
C LEU A 250 41.39 6.30 -8.07
N THR A 251 42.37 6.04 -7.20
CA THR A 251 42.19 5.23 -5.99
C THR A 251 42.44 6.09 -4.75
N VAL A 252 41.44 6.22 -3.88
CA VAL A 252 41.49 7.06 -2.68
C VAL A 252 41.38 6.20 -1.43
N GLY A 253 42.43 6.21 -0.61
CA GLY A 253 42.53 5.46 0.65
C GLY A 253 42.75 3.97 0.46
N SER A 254 42.70 3.23 1.57
CA SER A 254 42.81 1.77 1.62
C SER A 254 41.64 1.14 2.38
N THR A 255 41.64 -0.19 2.50
CA THR A 255 40.57 -0.94 3.18
C THR A 255 40.63 -0.87 4.70
N ILE A 256 41.83 -0.83 5.31
CA ILE A 256 42.02 -0.89 6.79
C ILE A 256 43.19 -0.03 7.33
N GLY A 257 43.69 0.94 6.55
CA GLY A 257 44.77 1.88 6.91
C GLY A 257 44.81 3.08 5.95
N GLY A 258 45.94 3.77 5.77
CA GLY A 258 46.25 4.75 4.73
C GLY A 258 45.13 5.75 4.39
N ALA A 259 45.19 7.00 4.88
CA ALA A 259 44.08 7.94 4.66
C ALA A 259 44.26 8.74 3.37
N GLY A 260 43.42 8.48 2.37
CA GLY A 260 43.39 9.22 1.11
C GLY A 260 42.37 10.37 1.15
N THR A 261 42.76 11.57 0.76
CA THR A 261 41.87 12.74 0.70
C THR A 261 41.99 13.48 -0.63
N VAL A 262 40.86 13.70 -1.30
CA VAL A 262 40.76 14.58 -2.46
C VAL A 262 39.95 15.81 -2.10
N ASN A 263 40.51 17.00 -2.25
CA ASN A 263 39.79 18.25 -2.02
C ASN A 263 39.69 19.05 -3.32
N VAL A 264 38.47 19.25 -3.82
CA VAL A 264 38.17 20.15 -4.93
C VAL A 264 37.40 21.34 -4.40
N ASN A 265 38.11 22.43 -4.17
CA ASN A 265 37.61 23.62 -3.50
C ASN A 265 37.11 24.67 -4.49
N THR A 266 36.53 25.76 -3.96
CA THR A 266 35.97 26.88 -4.74
C THR A 266 36.89 27.31 -5.88
N GLY A 267 36.34 27.34 -7.10
CA GLY A 267 37.03 27.74 -8.33
C GLY A 267 37.91 26.66 -8.99
N GLY A 268 38.23 25.57 -8.28
CA GLY A 268 39.03 24.47 -8.80
C GLY A 268 38.20 23.43 -9.59
N THR A 269 38.82 22.79 -10.57
CA THR A 269 38.20 21.72 -11.38
C THR A 269 39.07 20.47 -11.42
N PHE A 270 38.52 19.33 -11.04
CA PHE A 270 39.12 18.02 -11.28
C PHE A 270 38.28 17.23 -12.29
N THR A 271 38.92 16.63 -13.28
CA THR A 271 38.27 15.70 -14.22
C THR A 271 39.02 14.37 -14.20
N SER A 272 38.31 13.30 -13.79
CA SER A 272 38.89 11.96 -13.75
C SER A 272 39.10 11.40 -15.16
N GLY A 273 39.87 10.31 -15.26
CA GLY A 273 39.95 9.51 -16.48
C GLY A 273 38.67 8.72 -16.67
N SER A 274 38.55 8.02 -17.81
CA SER A 274 37.45 7.08 -18.05
C SER A 274 37.61 5.75 -17.30
N GLY A 275 38.72 5.58 -16.57
CA GLY A 275 38.94 4.43 -15.68
C GLY A 275 38.09 4.51 -14.41
N LEU A 276 38.17 3.46 -13.59
CA LEU A 276 37.41 3.38 -12.34
C LEU A 276 37.94 4.41 -11.33
N VAL A 277 37.01 5.15 -10.72
CA VAL A 277 37.25 5.95 -9.51
C VAL A 277 36.81 5.11 -8.30
N THR A 278 37.76 4.73 -7.45
CA THR A 278 37.55 3.93 -6.24
C THR A 278 37.86 4.77 -5.01
N VAL A 279 36.93 4.80 -4.06
CA VAL A 279 37.13 5.38 -2.73
C VAL A 279 36.96 4.27 -1.70
N ASN A 280 38.07 3.81 -1.14
CA ASN A 280 38.09 2.75 -0.13
C ASN A 280 37.67 3.29 1.25
N ALA A 281 37.53 2.41 2.25
CA ALA A 281 37.02 2.72 3.59
C ALA A 281 37.64 3.94 4.28
N THR A 282 38.93 4.19 4.09
CA THR A 282 39.65 5.33 4.68
C THR A 282 39.80 6.51 3.72
N GLY A 283 39.23 6.41 2.52
CA GLY A 283 39.22 7.44 1.49
C GLY A 283 38.09 8.45 1.65
N THR A 284 38.39 9.72 1.39
CA THR A 284 37.40 10.80 1.35
C THR A 284 37.60 11.71 0.13
N ILE A 285 36.53 11.99 -0.59
CA ILE A 285 36.48 13.03 -1.62
C ILE A 285 35.59 14.17 -1.10
N ASN A 286 36.14 15.37 -1.04
CA ASN A 286 35.46 16.60 -0.61
C ASN A 286 35.35 17.57 -1.79
N ARG A 287 34.12 17.98 -2.13
CA ARG A 287 33.85 19.06 -3.08
C ARG A 287 33.23 20.24 -2.34
N THR A 288 33.89 21.39 -2.30
CA THR A 288 33.41 22.56 -1.55
C THR A 288 33.17 23.78 -2.44
N GLY A 289 32.19 24.62 -2.08
CA GLY A 289 31.88 25.86 -2.79
C GLY A 289 31.54 25.65 -4.27
N THR A 290 32.17 26.41 -5.16
CA THR A 290 32.00 26.26 -6.63
C THR A 290 32.93 25.23 -7.27
N GLY A 291 33.61 24.39 -6.47
CA GLY A 291 34.48 23.35 -6.98
C GLY A 291 33.74 22.36 -7.90
N VAL A 292 34.40 21.90 -8.97
CA VAL A 292 33.83 20.99 -9.97
C VAL A 292 34.61 19.68 -9.99
N PHE A 293 33.93 18.58 -9.65
CA PHE A 293 34.47 17.23 -9.77
C PHE A 293 33.73 16.50 -10.89
N ASN A 294 34.37 16.33 -12.04
CA ASN A 294 33.81 15.62 -13.18
C ASN A 294 34.28 14.17 -13.16
N VAL A 295 33.34 13.23 -13.01
CA VAL A 295 33.64 11.79 -13.14
C VAL A 295 33.43 11.39 -14.58
N ALA A 296 34.51 11.03 -15.27
CA ALA A 296 34.46 10.56 -16.65
C ALA A 296 34.34 9.02 -16.76
N GLY A 297 34.56 8.27 -15.67
CA GLY A 297 34.40 6.81 -15.60
C GLY A 297 33.49 6.37 -14.45
N ASN A 298 33.43 5.06 -14.21
CA ASN A 298 32.60 4.51 -13.13
C ASN A 298 33.07 5.01 -11.75
N LEU A 299 32.13 5.20 -10.82
CA LEU A 299 32.41 5.61 -9.44
C LEU A 299 32.02 4.51 -8.46
N LEU A 300 32.98 4.02 -7.69
CA LEU A 300 32.84 3.05 -6.62
C LEU A 300 33.24 3.66 -5.26
N LEU A 301 32.29 3.76 -4.33
CA LEU A 301 32.54 4.07 -2.93
C LEU A 301 32.47 2.76 -2.14
N ASP A 302 33.61 2.17 -1.83
CA ASP A 302 33.76 0.90 -1.12
C ASP A 302 34.16 1.16 0.34
N GLY A 303 33.17 1.49 1.18
CA GLY A 303 33.38 1.99 2.55
C GLY A 303 33.76 3.48 2.62
N GLY A 304 34.25 4.06 1.53
CA GLY A 304 34.72 5.44 1.46
C GLY A 304 33.63 6.51 1.38
N LYS A 305 34.04 7.77 1.46
CA LYS A 305 33.12 8.93 1.52
C LYS A 305 33.27 9.84 0.31
N PHE A 306 32.14 10.29 -0.25
CA PHE A 306 32.05 11.39 -1.20
C PHE A 306 31.13 12.46 -0.62
N LEU A 307 31.72 13.59 -0.24
CA LEU A 307 31.03 14.71 0.41
C LEU A 307 30.96 15.88 -0.58
N THR A 308 29.75 16.27 -0.97
CA THR A 308 29.51 17.36 -1.93
C THR A 308 28.53 18.41 -1.41
N PRO A 309 28.97 19.29 -0.49
CA PRO A 309 28.26 20.50 -0.08
C PRO A 309 27.77 21.40 -1.23
N GLY A 310 26.50 21.29 -1.62
CA GLY A 310 25.77 22.16 -2.56
C GLY A 310 26.03 21.88 -4.05
N GLY A 311 25.01 22.05 -4.91
CA GLY A 311 25.10 21.91 -6.38
C GLY A 311 24.77 20.51 -6.93
N SER A 312 24.49 20.43 -8.23
CA SER A 312 24.14 19.17 -8.92
C SER A 312 25.38 18.31 -9.19
N PHE A 313 25.34 17.04 -8.81
CA PHE A 313 26.33 16.05 -9.27
C PHE A 313 25.82 15.45 -10.58
N SER A 314 26.57 15.59 -11.67
CA SER A 314 26.25 14.97 -12.96
C SER A 314 27.38 14.04 -13.39
N ARG A 315 27.02 12.99 -14.14
CA ARG A 315 27.90 11.93 -14.64
C ARG A 315 27.66 11.74 -16.13
N GLY A 316 28.65 11.19 -16.84
CA GLY A 316 28.45 10.77 -18.22
C GLY A 316 27.34 9.72 -18.35
N ALA A 317 26.63 9.73 -19.48
CA ALA A 317 25.58 8.75 -19.78
C ALA A 317 26.15 7.30 -19.76
N GLY A 318 25.41 6.36 -19.18
CA GLY A 318 25.79 4.93 -19.16
C GLY A 318 26.81 4.49 -18.10
N GLN A 319 27.32 5.39 -17.24
CA GLN A 319 28.32 5.05 -16.22
C GLN A 319 27.70 4.54 -14.91
N SER A 320 28.38 3.59 -14.25
CA SER A 320 27.91 3.00 -13.00
C SER A 320 28.26 3.86 -11.78
N PHE A 321 27.35 3.86 -10.81
CA PHE A 321 27.54 4.38 -9.46
C PHE A 321 27.39 3.24 -8.50
N THR A 322 28.38 3.00 -7.66
CA THR A 322 28.26 1.97 -6.63
C THR A 322 28.65 2.56 -5.29
N VAL A 323 27.78 2.39 -4.30
CA VAL A 323 28.06 2.70 -2.90
C VAL A 323 27.86 1.42 -2.11
N GLN A 324 28.94 0.87 -1.55
CA GLN A 324 28.90 -0.43 -0.90
C GLN A 324 29.74 -0.47 0.38
N ASN A 325 29.56 -1.53 1.16
CA ASN A 325 30.39 -1.84 2.33
C ASN A 325 30.56 -0.66 3.32
N GLY A 326 29.47 0.06 3.60
CA GLY A 326 29.46 1.23 4.49
C GLY A 326 29.81 2.55 3.81
N GLY A 327 30.01 2.56 2.48
CA GLY A 327 30.30 3.78 1.73
C GLY A 327 29.20 4.84 1.88
N LEU A 328 29.58 6.11 1.77
CA LEU A 328 28.68 7.25 1.94
C LEU A 328 28.83 8.22 0.77
N PHE A 329 27.72 8.46 0.06
CA PHE A 329 27.57 9.65 -0.76
C PHE A 329 26.66 10.64 -0.04
N ASP A 330 27.16 11.85 0.17
CA ASP A 330 26.43 12.91 0.87
C ASP A 330 26.42 14.22 0.08
N ALA A 331 25.25 14.58 -0.43
CA ALA A 331 24.95 15.87 -1.01
C ALA A 331 24.22 16.76 0.01
N THR A 332 24.97 17.24 1.01
CA THR A 332 24.52 18.29 1.92
C THR A 332 24.50 19.65 1.23
N PRO A 333 23.63 20.60 1.57
CA PRO A 333 23.77 21.98 1.10
C PRO A 333 25.01 22.65 1.70
N SER A 334 25.66 23.54 0.94
CA SER A 334 26.69 24.41 1.51
C SER A 334 26.05 25.41 2.49
N THR A 335 26.54 25.51 3.72
CA THR A 335 26.09 26.49 4.73
C THR A 335 26.49 27.94 4.41
N ALA A 336 27.14 28.20 3.26
CA ALA A 336 27.86 29.43 2.94
C ALA A 336 27.00 30.61 2.42
N ALA A 337 25.68 30.60 2.57
CA ALA A 337 24.86 31.75 2.18
C ALA A 337 23.70 32.00 3.15
N SER A 338 24.01 32.58 4.31
CA SER A 338 22.99 33.09 5.25
C SER A 338 22.17 34.27 4.71
N ASN A 339 22.43 34.75 3.50
CA ASN A 339 21.81 35.95 2.90
C ASN A 339 21.22 35.76 1.49
N ALA A 340 21.15 34.53 0.95
CA ALA A 340 20.62 34.29 -0.40
C ALA A 340 19.32 33.48 -0.37
N VAL A 341 18.30 33.98 -1.08
CA VAL A 341 17.05 33.29 -1.39
C VAL A 341 17.36 31.97 -2.12
N GLY A 342 16.88 30.84 -1.59
CA GLY A 342 16.80 29.56 -2.29
C GLY A 342 18.14 28.92 -2.65
N VAL A 343 18.86 28.37 -1.67
CA VAL A 343 20.05 27.56 -1.96
C VAL A 343 19.61 26.23 -2.60
N ASN A 344 20.17 25.90 -3.78
CA ASN A 344 19.88 24.66 -4.51
C ASN A 344 20.09 23.44 -3.61
N ALA A 345 19.04 22.64 -3.44
CA ALA A 345 19.13 21.33 -2.80
C ALA A 345 20.03 20.40 -3.62
N GLY A 346 20.59 19.38 -2.97
CA GLY A 346 21.29 18.32 -3.69
C GLY A 346 20.33 17.66 -4.70
N SER A 347 20.69 17.73 -5.98
CA SER A 347 20.00 17.01 -7.05
C SER A 347 20.97 16.13 -7.81
N LEU A 348 20.52 14.93 -8.15
CA LEU A 348 21.25 14.01 -9.02
C LEU A 348 20.31 13.62 -10.17
N ALA A 349 20.76 13.85 -11.39
CA ALA A 349 20.13 13.33 -12.59
C ALA A 349 20.95 12.14 -13.11
N THR A 350 20.38 10.94 -13.16
CA THR A 350 21.10 9.75 -13.66
C THR A 350 20.47 9.21 -14.93
N ALA A 351 21.33 8.85 -15.88
CA ALA A 351 21.00 8.05 -17.07
C ALA A 351 21.78 6.71 -17.10
N GLY A 352 22.36 6.28 -15.97
CA GLY A 352 23.19 5.07 -15.83
C GLY A 352 22.72 4.17 -14.67
N THR A 353 23.50 3.17 -14.31
CA THR A 353 23.14 2.24 -13.21
C THR A 353 23.67 2.74 -11.87
N ALA A 354 22.82 2.88 -10.87
CA ALA A 354 23.19 3.16 -9.49
C ALA A 354 22.90 1.96 -8.60
N THR A 355 23.88 1.52 -7.81
CA THR A 355 23.77 0.37 -6.89
C THR A 355 24.22 0.79 -5.51
N ILE A 356 23.34 0.67 -4.52
CA ILE A 356 23.64 0.92 -3.11
C ILE A 356 23.54 -0.43 -2.39
N ALA A 357 24.66 -0.97 -1.90
CA ALA A 357 24.74 -2.29 -1.31
C ALA A 357 25.40 -2.23 0.07
N ASN A 358 24.60 -2.18 1.14
CA ASN A 358 25.10 -1.85 2.49
C ASN A 358 25.77 -0.46 2.57
N GLY A 359 25.37 0.48 1.72
CA GLY A 359 25.89 1.86 1.67
C GLY A 359 24.82 2.90 1.98
N THR A 360 25.23 4.17 2.06
CA THR A 360 24.33 5.31 2.28
C THR A 360 24.38 6.31 1.12
N LEU A 361 23.22 6.64 0.57
CA LEU A 361 22.99 7.70 -0.39
C LEU A 361 22.15 8.79 0.28
N ARG A 362 22.72 9.97 0.56
CA ARG A 362 22.02 11.04 1.28
C ARG A 362 22.00 12.35 0.49
N PHE A 363 20.81 12.91 0.34
CA PHE A 363 20.56 14.24 -0.22
C PHE A 363 19.81 15.07 0.81
N VAL A 364 20.44 16.14 1.31
CA VAL A 364 19.82 16.97 2.33
C VAL A 364 19.16 18.18 1.69
N GLY A 365 17.95 18.52 2.15
CA GLY A 365 17.22 19.70 1.69
C GLY A 365 17.94 21.01 2.06
N GLY A 366 17.74 22.03 1.23
CA GLY A 366 18.28 23.36 1.41
C GLY A 366 17.75 24.08 2.65
N GLN A 367 18.47 25.14 3.04
CA GLN A 367 18.07 26.04 4.13
C GLN A 367 16.93 26.95 3.69
N GLY A 368 15.99 27.24 4.58
CA GLY A 368 14.97 28.27 4.37
C GLY A 368 15.58 29.67 4.41
N GLY A 369 15.08 30.56 3.56
CA GLY A 369 15.52 31.96 3.54
C GLY A 369 15.13 32.69 4.82
N ALA A 370 16.00 33.56 5.33
CA ALA A 370 15.62 34.53 6.34
C ALA A 370 14.75 35.62 5.70
N GLY A 371 13.62 35.95 6.32
CA GLY A 371 12.80 37.10 5.88
C GLY A 371 13.65 38.38 5.93
N ILE A 372 14.02 38.92 4.77
CA ILE A 372 14.78 40.17 4.68
C ILE A 372 13.81 41.32 4.97
N SER A 373 13.83 41.85 6.20
CA SER A 373 13.87 43.31 6.34
C SER A 373 14.19 43.76 7.76
N ALA A 374 15.31 44.46 7.93
CA ALA A 374 15.59 45.24 9.12
C ALA A 374 14.75 46.54 9.21
N ILE A 375 13.91 46.86 8.20
CA ILE A 375 13.20 48.16 8.11
C ILE A 375 11.74 48.05 7.62
N ALA A 376 11.33 47.00 6.89
CA ALA A 376 9.96 46.87 6.40
C ALA A 376 9.05 46.19 7.44
N ARG A 377 8.04 46.94 7.93
CA ARG A 377 6.92 46.45 8.75
C ARG A 377 5.99 45.46 8.02
N ASN A 378 6.42 44.89 6.90
CA ASN A 378 5.63 43.95 6.12
C ASN A 378 5.96 42.53 6.59
N ASN A 379 5.00 41.91 7.29
CA ASN A 379 4.97 40.50 7.70
C ASN A 379 5.11 39.56 6.48
N GLN A 380 6.31 39.36 5.95
CA GLN A 380 6.56 38.34 4.94
C GLN A 380 7.44 37.26 5.57
N GLY A 381 6.85 36.08 5.79
CA GLY A 381 7.57 34.91 6.28
C GLY A 381 8.68 34.54 5.30
N GLY A 382 9.81 34.06 5.83
CA GLY A 382 10.89 33.52 5.00
C GLY A 382 10.41 32.35 4.11
N ALA A 383 10.94 32.27 2.89
CA ALA A 383 10.66 31.15 1.97
C ALA A 383 11.29 29.85 2.48
N GLY A 384 10.54 28.75 2.48
CA GLY A 384 11.04 27.43 2.84
C GLY A 384 12.14 26.94 1.89
N GLY A 385 13.06 26.13 2.41
CA GLY A 385 14.13 25.52 1.64
C GLY A 385 13.60 24.49 0.64
N ILE A 386 14.36 24.22 -0.43
CA ILE A 386 14.06 23.17 -1.42
C ILE A 386 14.41 21.80 -0.82
N GLY A 387 13.64 20.74 -1.08
CA GLY A 387 13.95 19.39 -0.61
C GLY A 387 15.04 18.71 -1.44
N GLY A 388 15.78 17.78 -0.83
CA GLY A 388 16.72 16.91 -1.52
C GLY A 388 16.01 16.09 -2.61
N SER A 389 16.61 15.97 -3.79
CA SER A 389 15.93 15.37 -4.94
C SER A 389 16.82 14.39 -5.72
N LEU A 390 16.21 13.34 -6.25
CA LEU A 390 16.82 12.46 -7.24
C LEU A 390 15.86 12.26 -8.40
N GLN A 391 16.33 12.60 -9.60
CA GLN A 391 15.58 12.42 -10.84
C GLN A 391 16.29 11.39 -11.71
N LEU A 392 15.67 10.23 -11.87
CA LEU A 392 16.17 9.17 -12.75
C LEU A 392 15.52 9.36 -14.12
N THR A 393 16.31 9.74 -15.13
CA THR A 393 15.85 9.93 -16.51
C THR A 393 16.45 8.81 -17.36
N GLY A 394 15.91 7.60 -17.18
CA GLY A 394 16.53 6.35 -17.65
C GLY A 394 17.50 5.72 -16.64
N GLY A 395 18.07 4.57 -16.99
CA GLY A 395 18.99 3.82 -16.13
C GLY A 395 18.31 3.02 -15.01
N SER A 396 19.04 2.76 -13.93
CA SER A 396 18.51 2.00 -12.78
C SER A 396 19.02 2.52 -11.43
N LEU A 397 18.25 2.29 -10.37
CA LEU A 397 18.65 2.43 -8.97
C LEU A 397 18.31 1.14 -8.22
N THR A 398 19.31 0.41 -7.74
CA THR A 398 19.13 -0.83 -7.00
C THR A 398 19.68 -0.68 -5.58
N LEU A 399 18.86 -0.98 -4.57
CA LEU A 399 19.25 -0.97 -3.16
C LEU A 399 19.17 -2.38 -2.58
N THR A 400 20.25 -2.85 -1.95
CA THR A 400 20.37 -4.19 -1.35
C THR A 400 21.06 -4.18 0.01
N GLY A 401 20.85 -5.24 0.79
CA GLY A 401 21.43 -5.35 2.13
C GLY A 401 20.91 -4.25 3.05
N THR A 402 21.77 -3.62 3.84
CA THR A 402 21.41 -2.50 4.75
C THR A 402 21.42 -1.12 4.06
N ALA A 403 21.31 -1.08 2.74
CA ALA A 403 21.36 0.17 1.98
C ALA A 403 20.32 1.19 2.44
N LEU A 404 20.74 2.45 2.57
CA LEU A 404 19.88 3.56 2.97
C LEU A 404 19.98 4.68 1.92
N ALA A 405 18.85 5.01 1.28
CA ALA A 405 18.73 6.23 0.48
C ALA A 405 17.82 7.23 1.18
N THR A 406 18.36 8.39 1.57
CA THR A 406 17.63 9.44 2.29
C THR A 406 17.60 10.71 1.47
N PHE A 407 16.41 11.28 1.30
CA PHE A 407 16.19 12.57 0.68
C PHE A 407 15.40 13.43 1.66
N ASP A 408 16.08 14.37 2.29
CA ASP A 408 15.49 15.19 3.33
C ASP A 408 14.77 16.41 2.74
N GLY A 409 13.65 16.79 3.35
CA GLY A 409 12.99 18.04 3.02
C GLY A 409 13.85 19.25 3.40
N GLY A 410 13.56 20.38 2.78
CA GLY A 410 14.19 21.65 3.13
C GLY A 410 13.79 22.10 4.53
N LEU A 411 14.63 22.92 5.15
CA LEU A 411 14.28 23.57 6.41
C LEU A 411 13.28 24.72 6.17
N GLY A 412 12.41 24.98 7.14
CA GLY A 412 11.46 26.09 7.06
C GLY A 412 12.14 27.45 7.10
N GLY A 413 11.48 28.47 6.56
CA GLY A 413 11.97 29.85 6.61
C GLY A 413 11.86 30.43 8.02
N ASN A 414 12.89 31.16 8.45
CA ASN A 414 12.91 31.82 9.76
C ASN A 414 12.31 33.23 9.67
N ASN A 415 11.60 33.64 10.73
CA ASN A 415 11.17 35.04 10.93
C ASN A 415 12.24 35.86 11.65
N GLY A 416 12.32 37.16 11.33
CA GLY A 416 13.15 38.12 12.05
C GLY A 416 12.65 38.38 13.48
N ALA A 417 13.57 38.63 14.41
CA ALA A 417 13.32 38.70 15.86
C ALA A 417 12.39 39.85 16.34
N PHE A 418 11.99 40.79 15.48
CA PHE A 418 11.35 42.06 15.88
C PHE A 418 9.90 42.25 15.42
N SER A 419 9.25 41.26 14.79
CA SER A 419 7.86 41.39 14.35
C SER A 419 6.88 40.97 15.46
N GLY A 420 6.10 41.91 15.99
CA GLY A 420 4.93 41.63 16.84
C GLY A 420 3.74 41.00 16.09
N GLY A 421 3.98 40.33 14.96
CA GLY A 421 2.99 39.78 14.05
C GLY A 421 3.08 38.25 13.94
N ALA A 422 1.93 37.59 14.07
CA ALA A 422 1.72 36.14 14.12
C ALA A 422 1.94 35.38 12.78
N ALA A 423 2.80 35.86 11.88
CA ALA A 423 3.04 35.18 10.61
C ALA A 423 4.01 34.00 10.82
N ALA A 424 3.50 32.78 10.83
CA ALA A 424 4.29 31.57 10.85
C ALA A 424 5.19 31.48 9.59
N GLY A 425 6.47 31.13 9.75
CA GLY A 425 7.38 30.92 8.62
C GLY A 425 6.88 29.79 7.71
N SER A 426 7.11 29.90 6.40
CA SER A 426 6.70 28.86 5.45
C SER A 426 7.54 27.58 5.65
N GLY A 427 6.90 26.42 5.62
CA GLY A 427 7.59 25.14 5.73
C GLY A 427 8.42 24.83 4.46
N GLY A 428 9.52 24.08 4.62
CA GLY A 428 10.36 23.67 3.49
C GLY A 428 9.65 22.70 2.54
N GLN A 429 10.13 22.54 1.31
CA GLN A 429 9.65 21.52 0.39
C GLN A 429 10.10 20.12 0.84
N GLY A 430 9.36 19.07 0.51
CA GLY A 430 9.73 17.69 0.86
C GLY A 430 10.79 17.10 -0.06
N GLY A 431 11.46 16.05 0.40
CA GLY A 431 12.40 15.27 -0.41
C GLY A 431 11.68 14.53 -1.54
N THR A 432 12.32 14.41 -2.70
CA THR A 432 11.68 13.83 -3.90
C THR A 432 12.54 12.77 -4.58
N LEU A 433 11.91 11.68 -5.01
CA LEU A 433 12.48 10.70 -5.93
C LEU A 433 11.55 10.59 -7.14
N THR A 434 12.06 10.89 -8.32
CA THR A 434 11.29 10.80 -9.57
C THR A 434 11.92 9.75 -10.48
N ALA A 435 11.18 8.69 -10.77
CA ALA A 435 11.51 7.70 -11.79
C ALA A 435 10.79 8.05 -13.10
N ALA A 436 11.54 8.64 -14.04
CA ALA A 436 11.08 9.04 -15.36
C ALA A 436 11.78 8.19 -16.43
N GLY A 437 11.40 6.92 -16.52
CA GLY A 437 11.90 5.95 -17.52
C GLY A 437 13.01 5.06 -17.00
N ALA A 438 13.24 5.06 -15.69
CA ALA A 438 14.25 4.26 -15.00
C ALA A 438 13.65 3.05 -14.29
N SER A 439 14.48 2.06 -13.95
CA SER A 439 14.11 1.02 -13.00
C SER A 439 14.57 1.36 -11.58
N VAL A 440 13.72 1.12 -10.58
CA VAL A 440 14.09 1.26 -9.16
C VAL A 440 13.80 -0.05 -8.45
N GLU A 441 14.78 -0.59 -7.74
CA GLU A 441 14.63 -1.83 -6.98
C GLU A 441 15.02 -1.62 -5.52
N VAL A 442 14.13 -1.96 -4.60
CA VAL A 442 14.38 -1.89 -3.15
C VAL A 442 14.22 -3.30 -2.57
N HIS A 443 15.34 -3.95 -2.25
CA HIS A 443 15.37 -5.31 -1.73
C HIS A 443 15.27 -5.36 -0.20
N ALA A 444 15.08 -6.55 0.35
CA ALA A 444 14.98 -6.79 1.78
C ALA A 444 16.16 -6.19 2.56
N GLY A 445 15.84 -5.53 3.68
CA GLY A 445 16.80 -4.81 4.52
C GLY A 445 17.11 -3.39 4.07
N ALA A 446 16.88 -3.06 2.78
CA ALA A 446 17.15 -1.75 2.24
C ALA A 446 15.99 -0.78 2.49
N SER A 447 16.31 0.52 2.55
CA SER A 447 15.34 1.56 2.82
C SER A 447 15.51 2.80 1.95
N VAL A 448 14.37 3.37 1.54
CA VAL A 448 14.26 4.69 0.91
C VAL A 448 13.47 5.58 1.86
N SER A 449 14.01 6.72 2.26
CA SER A 449 13.33 7.71 3.11
C SER A 449 13.22 9.04 2.39
N LEU A 450 11.99 9.47 2.12
CA LEU A 450 11.65 10.76 1.54
C LEU A 450 10.99 11.59 2.65
N ASN A 451 11.74 12.52 3.23
CA ASN A 451 11.28 13.27 4.39
C ASN A 451 10.65 14.60 3.99
N GLY A 452 9.55 14.98 4.64
CA GLY A 452 8.93 16.28 4.43
C GLY A 452 9.77 17.43 4.98
N GLY A 453 9.53 18.64 4.49
CA GLY A 453 10.28 19.83 4.90
C GLY A 453 9.89 20.32 6.29
N ALA A 454 10.86 20.65 7.13
CA ALA A 454 10.58 21.09 8.50
C ALA A 454 9.87 22.46 8.53
N GLY A 455 9.07 22.70 9.55
CA GLY A 455 8.50 24.00 9.86
C GLY A 455 9.56 24.96 10.41
N GLY A 456 9.42 26.26 10.10
CA GLY A 456 10.33 27.29 10.59
C GLY A 456 10.23 27.50 12.11
N VAL A 457 11.32 27.93 12.74
CA VAL A 457 11.32 28.29 14.16
C VAL A 457 10.99 29.78 14.30
N ASN A 458 10.12 30.13 15.24
CA ASN A 458 9.82 31.53 15.57
C ASN A 458 10.47 31.92 16.91
N PRO A 459 11.55 32.72 16.92
CA PRO A 459 12.21 33.11 18.16
C PRO A 459 11.50 34.23 18.93
N SER A 460 10.45 34.86 18.39
CA SER A 460 9.74 35.95 19.06
C SER A 460 8.91 35.45 20.25
N ASN A 461 8.86 36.18 21.36
CA ASN A 461 8.31 35.71 22.64
C ASN A 461 6.84 35.24 22.60
N ASN A 462 6.06 35.66 21.58
CA ASN A 462 4.64 35.30 21.40
C ASN A 462 4.36 34.62 20.04
N GLY A 463 5.40 34.08 19.39
CA GLY A 463 5.32 33.51 18.06
C GLY A 463 4.95 32.02 18.04
N SER A 464 3.97 31.64 17.22
CA SER A 464 3.72 30.23 16.90
C SER A 464 4.84 29.64 16.05
N GLY A 465 5.08 28.34 16.22
CA GLY A 465 5.97 27.58 15.35
C GLY A 465 5.44 27.48 13.92
N GLY A 466 6.34 27.44 12.93
CA GLY A 466 5.98 27.23 11.53
C GLY A 466 5.32 25.87 11.31
N HIS A 467 4.33 25.78 10.43
CA HIS A 467 3.77 24.49 10.04
C HIS A 467 4.79 23.67 9.25
N GLY A 468 4.76 22.35 9.41
CA GLY A 468 5.54 21.43 8.57
C GLY A 468 5.22 21.66 7.10
N GLY A 469 6.25 21.70 6.26
CA GLY A 469 6.15 22.02 4.85
C GLY A 469 5.78 20.85 3.96
N GLY A 470 6.17 20.93 2.69
CA GLY A 470 5.87 19.93 1.66
C GLY A 470 6.30 18.52 2.08
N SER A 471 5.51 17.52 1.70
CA SER A 471 5.70 16.13 2.09
C SER A 471 6.64 15.37 1.15
N GLY A 472 7.22 14.25 1.60
CA GLY A 472 8.07 13.42 0.74
C GLY A 472 7.31 12.89 -0.49
N GLN A 473 7.92 12.93 -1.67
CA GLN A 473 7.26 12.52 -2.93
C GLN A 473 8.04 11.43 -3.64
N PHE A 474 7.38 10.33 -3.96
CA PHE A 474 7.89 9.33 -4.89
C PHE A 474 7.04 9.40 -6.16
N ASN A 475 7.62 9.87 -7.26
CA ASN A 475 6.92 10.06 -8.53
C ASN A 475 7.37 9.03 -9.58
N ILE A 476 6.42 8.47 -10.32
CA ILE A 476 6.65 7.50 -11.39
C ILE A 476 5.82 7.93 -12.59
N SER A 477 6.48 8.33 -13.68
CA SER A 477 5.80 8.67 -14.93
C SER A 477 5.95 7.59 -15.99
N VAL A 478 7.10 6.91 -16.01
CA VAL A 478 7.46 5.81 -16.92
C VAL A 478 8.54 4.96 -16.24
N GLY A 479 8.69 3.69 -16.63
CA GLY A 479 9.69 2.77 -16.05
C GLY A 479 9.09 1.75 -15.09
N THR A 480 9.94 1.08 -14.30
CA THR A 480 9.55 -0.02 -13.41
C THR A 480 10.11 0.14 -12.01
N VAL A 481 9.27 0.22 -10.99
CA VAL A 481 9.69 0.19 -9.59
C VAL A 481 9.36 -1.17 -9.00
N SER A 482 10.25 -1.80 -8.26
CA SER A 482 10.04 -3.08 -7.58
C SER A 482 10.47 -2.99 -6.12
N VAL A 483 9.58 -3.38 -5.20
CA VAL A 483 9.89 -3.50 -3.78
C VAL A 483 9.84 -4.97 -3.40
N ASN A 484 11.00 -5.53 -3.07
CA ASN A 484 11.24 -6.94 -2.80
C ASN A 484 11.63 -7.12 -1.33
N GLY A 485 10.78 -6.67 -0.41
CA GLY A 485 11.00 -6.77 1.05
C GLY A 485 11.61 -5.52 1.68
N GLY A 486 11.93 -4.50 0.88
CA GLY A 486 12.46 -3.23 1.35
C GLY A 486 11.42 -2.32 1.99
N THR A 487 11.89 -1.20 2.54
CA THR A 487 11.02 -0.16 3.14
C THR A 487 11.09 1.13 2.34
N ILE A 488 9.93 1.71 2.00
CA ILE A 488 9.82 3.07 1.48
C ILE A 488 9.08 3.90 2.54
N SER A 489 9.70 4.96 3.07
CA SER A 489 9.09 5.88 4.03
C SER A 489 8.88 7.25 3.39
N LEU A 490 7.63 7.67 3.27
CA LEU A 490 7.21 8.97 2.75
C LEU A 490 6.61 9.77 3.90
N SER A 491 7.40 10.62 4.53
CA SER A 491 6.99 11.33 5.74
C SER A 491 6.60 12.78 5.48
N GLY A 492 5.71 13.30 6.32
CA GLY A 492 5.41 14.72 6.40
C GLY A 492 6.45 15.48 7.19
N GLY A 493 6.54 16.79 6.97
CA GLY A 493 7.49 17.65 7.66
C GLY A 493 7.15 17.83 9.14
N ALA A 494 8.14 17.83 10.02
CA ALA A 494 7.90 18.16 11.43
C ALA A 494 7.46 19.63 11.57
N GLY A 495 6.50 19.89 12.46
CA GLY A 495 6.12 21.24 12.85
C GLY A 495 7.24 21.95 13.61
N GLY A 496 7.37 23.25 13.40
CA GLY A 496 8.34 24.10 14.08
C GLY A 496 8.02 24.26 15.57
N ALA A 497 9.06 24.35 16.39
CA ALA A 497 8.91 24.65 17.82
C ALA A 497 8.46 26.10 18.02
N ALA A 498 7.63 26.30 19.05
CA ALA A 498 7.20 27.63 19.49
C ALA A 498 8.17 28.25 20.50
N SER A 499 8.03 29.56 20.72
CA SER A 499 8.70 30.28 21.81
C SER A 499 7.91 30.19 23.13
N ALA A 500 8.34 30.93 24.15
CA ALA A 500 7.87 30.82 25.55
C ALA A 500 6.34 30.78 25.73
N PHE A 501 5.60 31.57 24.94
CA PHE A 501 4.13 31.70 25.04
C PHE A 501 3.36 31.24 23.78
N GLY A 502 4.04 30.71 22.76
CA GLY A 502 3.42 30.32 21.49
C GLY A 502 2.95 28.86 21.42
N ASN A 503 2.03 28.57 20.50
CA ASN A 503 1.65 27.19 20.14
C ASN A 503 2.64 26.56 19.17
N GLY A 504 2.90 25.27 19.32
CA GLY A 504 3.70 24.49 18.39
C GLY A 504 3.08 24.48 16.99
N GLY A 505 3.90 24.50 15.94
CA GLY A 505 3.39 24.40 14.57
C GLY A 505 2.83 23.02 14.30
N ASN A 506 1.71 22.90 13.58
CA ASN A 506 1.22 21.58 13.13
C ASN A 506 2.25 20.88 12.21
N GLY A 507 2.33 19.55 12.28
CA GLY A 507 3.10 18.76 11.35
C GLY A 507 2.50 18.79 9.94
N GLY A 508 3.35 18.68 8.93
CA GLY A 508 2.95 18.58 7.52
C GLY A 508 2.30 17.24 7.23
N ASN A 509 1.41 17.19 6.24
CA ASN A 509 0.78 15.94 5.81
C ASN A 509 1.83 14.93 5.30
N GLY A 510 1.49 13.65 5.35
CA GLY A 510 2.36 12.56 4.91
C GLY A 510 2.66 12.62 3.42
N GLY A 511 3.72 11.90 3.03
CA GLY A 511 4.22 11.89 1.66
C GLY A 511 3.32 11.12 0.69
N ALA A 512 3.50 11.35 -0.61
CA ALA A 512 2.72 10.68 -1.64
C ALA A 512 3.59 9.81 -2.55
N LEU A 513 3.08 8.62 -2.87
CA LEU A 513 3.53 7.81 -4.00
C LEU A 513 2.60 8.12 -5.17
N SER A 514 3.10 8.81 -6.19
CA SER A 514 2.34 9.23 -7.36
C SER A 514 2.78 8.47 -8.59
N GLN A 515 1.90 7.63 -9.12
CA GLN A 515 2.12 6.85 -10.33
C GLN A 515 1.20 7.36 -11.45
N SER A 516 1.77 8.05 -12.43
CA SER A 516 1.06 8.48 -13.65
C SER A 516 1.34 7.58 -14.87
N GLY A 517 2.30 6.66 -14.76
CA GLY A 517 2.58 5.65 -15.77
C GLY A 517 3.59 4.61 -15.28
N GLY A 518 4.08 3.76 -16.19
CA GLY A 518 5.01 2.66 -15.84
C GLY A 518 4.37 1.56 -14.97
N SER A 519 5.22 0.75 -14.34
CA SER A 519 4.81 -0.36 -13.46
C SER A 519 5.39 -0.21 -12.06
N PHE A 520 4.59 -0.39 -11.02
CA PHE A 520 5.03 -0.51 -9.63
C PHE A 520 4.74 -1.92 -9.12
N ASN A 521 5.77 -2.71 -8.83
CA ASN A 521 5.69 -4.09 -8.39
C ASN A 521 5.94 -4.16 -6.88
N PHE A 522 4.89 -4.21 -6.08
CA PHE A 522 4.95 -4.37 -4.64
C PHE A 522 4.94 -5.86 -4.28
N ASN A 523 6.13 -6.47 -4.27
CA ASN A 523 6.27 -7.91 -4.04
C ASN A 523 6.22 -8.27 -2.56
N SER A 524 6.88 -7.48 -1.71
CA SER A 524 6.83 -7.56 -0.25
C SER A 524 7.48 -6.32 0.37
N GLY A 525 7.37 -6.15 1.69
CA GLY A 525 7.97 -5.03 2.43
C GLY A 525 6.93 -4.03 2.93
N THR A 526 7.37 -2.78 3.14
CA THR A 526 6.53 -1.73 3.76
C THR A 526 6.63 -0.41 3.00
N ILE A 527 5.47 0.21 2.74
CA ILE A 527 5.37 1.61 2.31
C ILE A 527 4.73 2.39 3.46
N ALA A 528 5.49 3.24 4.13
CA ALA A 528 5.03 4.05 5.26
C ALA A 528 4.67 5.47 4.80
N LEU A 529 3.42 5.90 5.01
CA LEU A 529 2.85 7.17 4.55
C LEU A 529 2.54 8.08 5.76
N ARG A 530 3.56 8.38 6.56
CA ARG A 530 3.37 8.99 7.89
C ARG A 530 3.21 10.51 7.80
N GLY A 531 2.24 11.06 8.51
CA GLY A 531 2.18 12.50 8.77
C GLY A 531 3.38 12.97 9.58
N GLY A 532 3.72 14.25 9.43
CA GLY A 532 4.76 14.90 10.22
C GLY A 532 4.30 15.08 11.67
N THR A 533 5.24 15.05 12.61
CA THR A 533 4.95 15.29 14.02
C THR A 533 4.65 16.77 14.25
N GLY A 534 3.68 17.07 15.13
CA GLY A 534 3.46 18.42 15.61
C GLY A 534 4.68 18.98 16.34
N GLY A 535 4.89 20.28 16.23
CA GLY A 535 5.94 21.01 16.91
C GLY A 535 5.72 21.07 18.42
N ALA A 536 6.81 21.09 19.17
CA ALA A 536 6.77 21.27 20.61
C ALA A 536 6.24 22.66 20.99
N ALA A 537 5.54 22.72 22.12
CA ALA A 537 5.13 23.97 22.75
C ALA A 537 5.88 24.18 24.07
N SER A 538 6.02 25.45 24.47
CA SER A 538 6.57 25.86 25.76
C SER A 538 5.51 25.83 26.87
N PHE A 539 5.91 26.13 28.12
CA PHE A 539 5.21 26.10 29.41
C PHE A 539 3.68 26.35 29.44
N LEU A 540 3.12 27.17 28.52
CA LEU A 540 1.67 27.47 28.44
C LEU A 540 1.04 27.27 27.05
N GLY A 541 1.79 26.83 26.04
CA GLY A 541 1.28 26.65 24.67
C GLY A 541 0.77 25.24 24.39
N ASN A 542 -0.09 25.09 23.39
CA ASN A 542 -0.54 23.78 22.91
C ASN A 542 0.49 23.18 21.93
N LEU A 543 0.75 21.88 22.06
CA LEU A 543 1.49 21.09 21.07
C LEU A 543 0.83 21.25 19.69
N GLY A 544 1.65 21.28 18.64
CA GLY A 544 1.13 21.22 17.28
C GLY A 544 0.39 19.89 17.05
N ALA A 545 -0.65 19.92 16.21
CA ALA A 545 -1.27 18.68 15.76
C ALA A 545 -0.32 17.90 14.83
N ASN A 546 -0.36 16.57 14.86
CA ASN A 546 0.31 15.75 13.85
C ASN A 546 -0.37 15.95 12.48
N GLY A 547 0.42 15.89 11.42
CA GLY A 547 -0.09 15.94 10.06
C GLY A 547 -0.91 14.69 9.71
N ALA A 548 -1.80 14.83 8.72
CA ALA A 548 -2.55 13.69 8.22
C ALA A 548 -1.62 12.67 7.54
N ALA A 549 -2.07 11.42 7.41
CA ALA A 549 -1.38 10.42 6.62
C ALA A 549 -1.26 10.81 5.14
N GLY A 550 -0.25 10.26 4.48
CA GLY A 550 -0.04 10.40 3.04
C GLY A 550 -0.93 9.48 2.20
N SER A 551 -0.69 9.44 0.89
CA SER A 551 -1.47 8.59 -0.03
C SER A 551 -0.63 7.91 -1.10
N VAL A 552 -1.13 6.79 -1.61
CA VAL A 552 -0.75 6.25 -2.93
C VAL A 552 -1.77 6.75 -3.95
N ASN A 553 -1.31 7.35 -5.04
CA ASN A 553 -2.14 7.86 -6.12
C ASN A 553 -1.74 7.18 -7.43
N VAL A 554 -2.60 6.33 -7.97
CA VAL A 554 -2.41 5.60 -9.23
C VAL A 554 -3.28 6.24 -10.29
N THR A 555 -2.74 7.26 -10.97
CA THR A 555 -3.43 8.03 -12.02
C THR A 555 -3.19 7.46 -13.42
N GLY A 556 -2.22 6.55 -13.57
CA GLY A 556 -1.94 5.82 -14.80
C GLY A 556 -0.94 4.68 -14.56
N GLY A 557 -0.70 3.86 -15.56
CA GLY A 557 0.17 2.68 -15.43
C GLY A 557 -0.45 1.55 -14.61
N THR A 558 0.39 0.66 -14.09
CA THR A 558 -0.03 -0.53 -13.34
C THR A 558 0.67 -0.64 -11.99
N PHE A 559 -0.09 -0.81 -10.91
CA PHE A 559 0.39 -1.14 -9.58
C PHE A 559 0.11 -2.63 -9.30
N ASN A 560 1.13 -3.48 -9.36
CA ASN A 560 1.02 -4.89 -9.04
C ASN A 560 1.26 -5.10 -7.54
N PHE A 561 0.26 -5.58 -6.81
CA PHE A 561 0.29 -5.84 -5.37
C PHE A 561 0.33 -7.35 -5.12
N THR A 562 1.49 -7.86 -4.71
CA THR A 562 1.67 -9.27 -4.36
C THR A 562 1.60 -9.48 -2.85
N ALA A 563 2.42 -8.78 -2.07
CA ALA A 563 2.43 -8.84 -0.61
C ALA A 563 3.06 -7.58 -0.02
N GLY A 564 3.02 -7.46 1.31
CA GLY A 564 3.52 -6.31 2.06
C GLY A 564 2.41 -5.44 2.65
N GLN A 565 2.83 -4.32 3.25
CA GLN A 565 1.94 -3.39 3.94
C GLN A 565 2.14 -1.97 3.43
N ILE A 566 1.05 -1.29 3.08
CA ILE A 566 1.01 0.17 2.92
C ILE A 566 0.36 0.73 4.17
N THR A 567 1.09 1.50 4.97
CA THR A 567 0.62 1.91 6.30
C THR A 567 0.88 3.37 6.62
N ALA A 568 -0.07 4.01 7.28
CA ALA A 568 0.16 5.28 7.97
C ALA A 568 0.58 5.09 9.43
N ASP A 569 0.46 3.86 9.94
CA ASP A 569 0.60 3.49 11.34
C ASP A 569 1.30 2.13 11.44
N ALA A 570 2.63 2.15 11.63
CA ALA A 570 3.45 0.95 11.69
C ALA A 570 3.22 0.12 12.96
N SER A 571 2.47 0.63 13.96
CA SER A 571 2.16 -0.10 15.19
C SER A 571 1.07 -1.16 14.99
N ILE A 572 0.34 -1.10 13.88
CA ILE A 572 -0.74 -2.03 13.57
C ILE A 572 -0.21 -3.11 12.64
N ILE A 573 -0.25 -4.35 13.15
CA ILE A 573 0.01 -5.55 12.36
C ILE A 573 -1.35 -6.03 11.83
N PRO A 574 -1.67 -5.84 10.54
CA PRO A 574 -2.90 -6.35 9.96
C PRO A 574 -2.84 -7.89 9.87
N PRO A 575 -3.99 -8.57 9.83
CA PRO A 575 -4.01 -9.97 9.43
C PRO A 575 -3.40 -10.11 8.03
N THR A 576 -2.41 -10.99 7.88
CA THR A 576 -1.87 -11.37 6.57
C THR A 576 -2.96 -12.09 5.77
N PRO A 577 -3.04 -11.92 4.43
CA PRO A 577 -2.04 -11.35 3.51
C PRO A 577 -2.24 -9.85 3.17
N ALA A 578 -1.27 -9.28 2.42
CA ALA A 578 -1.29 -7.99 1.70
C ALA A 578 -2.30 -6.92 2.16
N ALA A 579 -1.83 -5.80 2.74
CA ALA A 579 -2.76 -4.84 3.36
C ALA A 579 -2.49 -3.35 3.10
N LEU A 580 -3.58 -2.59 3.10
CA LEU A 580 -3.64 -1.13 3.29
C LEU A 580 -4.12 -0.86 4.72
N VAL A 581 -3.31 -0.16 5.53
CA VAL A 581 -3.55 0.00 6.98
C VAL A 581 -3.58 1.46 7.38
N LYS A 582 -4.77 1.97 7.72
CA LYS A 582 -5.02 3.40 8.02
C LYS A 582 -4.44 4.37 6.98
N ALA A 583 -4.18 3.87 5.78
CA ALA A 583 -3.55 4.59 4.69
C ALA A 583 -4.57 4.82 3.58
N THR A 584 -4.28 5.80 2.74
CA THR A 584 -5.15 6.14 1.60
C THR A 584 -4.52 5.65 0.30
N MET A 585 -5.30 4.98 -0.53
CA MET A 585 -4.97 4.67 -1.92
C MET A 585 -6.08 5.22 -2.83
N ASN A 586 -5.69 6.07 -3.78
CA ASN A 586 -6.56 6.61 -4.81
C ASN A 586 -6.15 6.03 -6.16
N VAL A 587 -7.12 5.51 -6.92
CA VAL A 587 -6.91 4.94 -8.25
C VAL A 587 -7.79 5.71 -9.23
N SER A 588 -7.19 6.50 -10.10
CA SER A 588 -7.91 7.39 -11.02
C SER A 588 -7.36 7.35 -12.43
N GLY A 589 -7.78 6.35 -13.21
CA GLY A 589 -7.35 6.11 -14.60
C GLY A 589 -6.20 5.11 -14.75
N GLY A 590 -5.55 4.69 -13.66
CA GLY A 590 -4.60 3.56 -13.64
C GLY A 590 -5.23 2.25 -13.15
N ALA A 591 -4.43 1.18 -13.14
CA ALA A 591 -4.87 -0.15 -12.69
C ALA A 591 -4.05 -0.65 -11.50
N VAL A 592 -4.72 -1.28 -10.53
CA VAL A 592 -4.09 -2.04 -9.43
C VAL A 592 -4.37 -3.52 -9.64
N ASN A 593 -3.33 -4.33 -9.82
CA ASN A 593 -3.47 -5.78 -9.95
C ASN A 593 -3.14 -6.47 -8.63
N LEU A 594 -4.08 -7.23 -8.08
CA LEU A 594 -3.92 -8.04 -6.89
C LEU A 594 -3.46 -9.45 -7.28
N LEU A 595 -2.27 -9.86 -6.85
CA LEU A 595 -1.76 -11.21 -7.07
C LEU A 595 -2.12 -12.16 -5.91
N ASN A 596 -2.49 -11.61 -4.75
CA ASN A 596 -3.01 -12.32 -3.59
C ASN A 596 -4.27 -11.62 -3.03
N ASN A 597 -4.89 -12.21 -2.01
CA ASN A 597 -6.00 -11.57 -1.29
C ASN A 597 -5.52 -10.27 -0.64
N PHE A 598 -6.38 -9.26 -0.58
CA PHE A 598 -6.06 -7.92 -0.14
C PHE A 598 -6.94 -7.48 1.03
N THR A 599 -6.34 -6.84 2.03
CA THR A 599 -7.04 -6.33 3.19
C THR A 599 -6.95 -4.80 3.27
N ASN A 600 -8.08 -4.09 3.16
CA ASN A 600 -8.19 -2.69 3.54
C ASN A 600 -8.58 -2.56 5.01
N HIS A 601 -7.59 -2.49 5.90
CA HIS A 601 -7.80 -2.42 7.33
C HIS A 601 -7.80 -0.97 7.83
N LEU A 602 -9.00 -0.42 8.07
CA LEU A 602 -9.21 0.96 8.51
C LEU A 602 -8.60 2.02 7.56
N GLY A 603 -8.22 1.63 6.34
CA GLY A 603 -7.71 2.53 5.31
C GLY A 603 -8.83 3.09 4.44
N THR A 604 -8.43 3.89 3.45
CA THR A 604 -9.34 4.49 2.46
C THR A 604 -8.89 4.09 1.07
N LEU A 605 -9.73 3.34 0.36
CA LEU A 605 -9.48 2.93 -1.03
C LEU A 605 -10.52 3.59 -1.94
N ASN A 606 -10.07 4.51 -2.79
CA ASN A 606 -10.94 5.26 -3.71
C ASN A 606 -10.62 4.89 -5.16
N LEU A 607 -11.65 4.57 -5.94
CA LEU A 607 -11.56 4.38 -7.39
C LEU A 607 -12.43 5.45 -8.06
N THR A 608 -11.82 6.28 -8.88
CA THR A 608 -12.50 7.35 -9.61
C THR A 608 -12.07 7.34 -11.08
N SER A 609 -12.76 8.07 -11.96
CA SER A 609 -12.29 8.36 -13.33
C SER A 609 -11.73 7.14 -14.10
N SER A 610 -12.47 6.02 -14.11
CA SER A 610 -12.07 4.75 -14.73
C SER A 610 -10.89 4.01 -14.07
N GLY A 611 -10.65 4.23 -12.78
CA GLY A 611 -9.71 3.43 -11.98
C GLY A 611 -10.16 1.98 -11.85
N VAL A 612 -9.23 1.04 -11.98
CA VAL A 612 -9.54 -0.40 -11.98
C VAL A 612 -8.72 -1.16 -10.94
N ILE A 613 -9.33 -2.07 -10.19
CA ILE A 613 -8.64 -3.13 -9.46
C ILE A 613 -8.92 -4.47 -10.14
N ASN A 614 -7.88 -5.24 -10.44
CA ASN A 614 -7.99 -6.60 -10.99
C ASN A 614 -7.39 -7.62 -10.02
N GLY A 615 -8.18 -8.58 -9.56
CA GLY A 615 -7.76 -9.74 -8.78
C GLY A 615 -8.26 -11.02 -9.42
N ASN A 616 -8.08 -11.16 -10.74
CA ASN A 616 -8.60 -12.30 -11.48
C ASN A 616 -7.77 -13.58 -11.18
N GLY A 617 -8.46 -14.72 -11.13
CA GLY A 617 -7.82 -16.01 -11.07
C GLY A 617 -7.05 -16.31 -12.35
N ALA A 618 -5.90 -16.98 -12.23
CA ALA A 618 -5.15 -17.47 -13.37
C ALA A 618 -5.99 -18.49 -14.17
N ASN A 619 -5.92 -18.39 -15.50
CA ASN A 619 -6.56 -19.38 -16.37
C ASN A 619 -5.90 -20.76 -16.19
N GLY A 620 -6.71 -21.80 -16.33
CA GLY A 620 -6.23 -23.17 -16.34
C GLY A 620 -5.29 -23.42 -17.51
N ALA A 621 -4.27 -24.24 -17.27
CA ALA A 621 -3.32 -24.62 -18.33
C ALA A 621 -4.04 -25.34 -19.47
N PRO A 622 -3.66 -25.10 -20.74
CA PRO A 622 -4.15 -25.92 -21.85
C PRO A 622 -3.82 -27.39 -21.60
N ALA A 623 -4.72 -28.30 -21.96
CA ALA A 623 -4.40 -29.72 -21.91
C ALA A 623 -3.23 -30.06 -22.86
N GLY A 624 -2.42 -31.08 -22.51
CA GLY A 624 -1.50 -31.74 -23.45
C GLY A 624 -2.26 -32.66 -24.42
N SER A 625 -1.57 -33.44 -25.26
CA SER A 625 -2.20 -34.28 -26.30
C SER A 625 -3.23 -35.29 -25.78
N VAL A 626 -3.19 -35.63 -24.49
CA VAL A 626 -4.17 -36.47 -23.80
C VAL A 626 -4.41 -35.90 -22.39
N GLY A 627 -5.64 -35.53 -22.05
CA GLY A 627 -6.05 -35.14 -20.69
C GLY A 627 -7.06 -33.97 -20.62
N PRO A 628 -7.66 -33.70 -19.45
CA PRO A 628 -8.54 -32.54 -19.27
C PRO A 628 -7.72 -31.24 -19.20
N GLY A 629 -8.30 -30.14 -19.69
CA GLY A 629 -7.74 -28.81 -19.47
C GLY A 629 -7.65 -28.49 -17.98
N GLY A 630 -6.66 -27.69 -17.59
CA GLY A 630 -6.51 -27.26 -16.20
C GLY A 630 -7.74 -26.49 -15.73
N THR A 631 -8.07 -26.62 -14.44
CA THR A 631 -9.10 -25.80 -13.81
C THR A 631 -8.62 -24.36 -13.67
N GLY A 632 -9.47 -23.38 -13.96
CA GLY A 632 -9.18 -22.00 -13.65
C GLY A 632 -9.05 -21.78 -12.14
N ALA A 633 -8.13 -20.93 -11.73
CA ALA A 633 -7.97 -20.56 -10.33
C ALA A 633 -9.11 -19.64 -9.88
N PRO A 634 -9.44 -19.59 -8.58
CA PRO A 634 -10.43 -18.65 -8.07
C PRO A 634 -9.93 -17.20 -8.17
N GLY A 635 -10.89 -16.28 -8.27
CA GLY A 635 -10.65 -14.84 -8.08
C GLY A 635 -10.10 -14.55 -6.68
N ARG A 636 -9.35 -13.46 -6.56
CA ARG A 636 -8.82 -12.97 -5.27
C ARG A 636 -9.94 -12.41 -4.40
N SER A 637 -9.68 -12.26 -3.12
CA SER A 637 -10.62 -11.63 -2.17
C SER A 637 -10.13 -10.24 -1.73
N ILE A 638 -11.07 -9.31 -1.57
CA ILE A 638 -10.87 -8.03 -0.88
C ILE A 638 -11.66 -8.06 0.43
N THR A 639 -10.99 -7.84 1.55
CA THR A 639 -11.64 -7.65 2.86
C THR A 639 -11.45 -6.20 3.29
N THR A 640 -12.52 -5.50 3.64
CA THR A 640 -12.46 -4.10 4.08
C THR A 640 -13.12 -3.91 5.45
N SER A 641 -12.38 -3.27 6.35
CA SER A 641 -12.92 -2.68 7.59
C SER A 641 -12.81 -1.14 7.57
N GLY A 642 -12.25 -0.57 6.51
CA GLY A 642 -12.12 0.86 6.27
C GLY A 642 -13.13 1.38 5.23
N SER A 643 -12.79 2.48 4.58
CA SER A 643 -13.59 3.05 3.49
C SER A 643 -13.17 2.48 2.13
N LEU A 644 -14.14 2.04 1.33
CA LEU A 644 -13.97 1.64 -0.07
C LEU A 644 -15.00 2.41 -0.92
N ALA A 645 -14.56 3.27 -1.83
CA ALA A 645 -15.46 4.08 -2.64
C ALA A 645 -15.15 3.91 -4.13
N LEU A 646 -16.18 3.60 -4.93
CA LEU A 646 -16.12 3.57 -6.39
C LEU A 646 -17.08 4.63 -6.92
N SER A 647 -16.56 5.62 -7.64
CA SER A 647 -17.36 6.65 -8.30
C SER A 647 -16.84 6.97 -9.70
N GLY A 648 -17.66 7.61 -10.53
CA GLY A 648 -17.35 7.91 -11.91
C GLY A 648 -17.52 6.74 -12.87
N THR A 649 -17.67 7.07 -14.16
CA THR A 649 -17.90 6.08 -15.21
C THR A 649 -16.63 5.24 -15.45
N GLY A 650 -16.81 3.91 -15.53
CA GLY A 650 -15.72 2.97 -15.81
C GLY A 650 -14.88 2.56 -14.60
N SER A 651 -15.18 3.04 -13.39
CA SER A 651 -14.49 2.58 -12.17
C SER A 651 -14.92 1.16 -11.83
N GLN A 652 -13.95 0.24 -11.67
CA GLN A 652 -14.22 -1.19 -11.58
C GLN A 652 -13.36 -1.92 -10.54
N ILE A 653 -13.97 -2.91 -9.87
CA ILE A 653 -13.26 -4.01 -9.19
C ILE A 653 -13.60 -5.30 -9.92
N ASN A 654 -12.60 -6.01 -10.43
CA ASN A 654 -12.74 -7.28 -11.11
C ASN A 654 -12.03 -8.36 -10.29
N LEU A 655 -12.79 -9.25 -9.65
CA LEU A 655 -12.28 -10.41 -8.90
C LEU A 655 -12.79 -11.69 -9.57
N LEU A 656 -12.48 -11.85 -10.86
CA LEU A 656 -13.06 -12.91 -11.68
C LEU A 656 -12.40 -14.26 -11.41
N GLY A 657 -13.13 -15.36 -11.55
CA GLY A 657 -12.53 -16.68 -11.68
C GLY A 657 -11.75 -16.82 -12.99
N GLY A 658 -10.65 -17.55 -12.97
CA GLY A 658 -9.88 -17.86 -14.18
C GLY A 658 -10.67 -18.77 -15.11
N ALA A 659 -10.51 -18.60 -16.42
CA ALA A 659 -11.11 -19.51 -17.39
C ALA A 659 -10.47 -20.90 -17.30
N GLY A 660 -11.24 -21.95 -17.60
CA GLY A 660 -10.70 -23.29 -17.76
C GLY A 660 -9.79 -23.41 -18.99
N GLY A 661 -8.80 -24.30 -18.92
CA GLY A 661 -7.88 -24.55 -20.02
C GLY A 661 -8.59 -25.07 -21.27
N SER A 662 -8.31 -24.47 -22.43
CA SER A 662 -8.85 -24.87 -23.74
C SER A 662 -7.89 -25.81 -24.48
N HIS A 663 -8.36 -26.54 -25.50
CA HIS A 663 -7.54 -27.55 -26.20
C HIS A 663 -7.70 -27.58 -27.73
N SER A 664 -6.75 -28.25 -28.42
CA SER A 664 -6.66 -28.39 -29.90
C SER A 664 -6.44 -29.84 -30.43
N GLY A 665 -6.10 -30.84 -29.60
CA GLY A 665 -5.84 -32.24 -30.00
C GLY A 665 -7.00 -33.22 -29.78
N ASP A 666 -6.92 -34.41 -30.40
CA ASP A 666 -8.01 -35.35 -30.73
C ASP A 666 -8.76 -36.06 -29.57
N PHE A 667 -8.31 -35.98 -28.31
CA PHE A 667 -8.88 -36.78 -27.19
C PHE A 667 -9.04 -36.06 -25.83
N SER A 668 -9.23 -34.74 -25.83
CA SER A 668 -9.15 -33.94 -24.59
C SER A 668 -10.47 -33.21 -24.25
N ARG A 669 -10.74 -33.04 -22.95
CA ARG A 669 -11.90 -32.28 -22.42
C ARG A 669 -11.49 -30.85 -22.03
N GLY A 670 -12.42 -29.91 -22.12
CA GLY A 670 -12.20 -28.54 -21.63
C GLY A 670 -12.07 -28.46 -20.11
N GLY A 671 -11.21 -27.57 -19.59
CA GLY A 671 -11.04 -27.38 -18.15
C GLY A 671 -12.22 -26.66 -17.49
N ILE A 672 -12.42 -26.87 -16.19
CA ILE A 672 -13.47 -26.18 -15.41
C ILE A 672 -13.08 -24.72 -15.17
N GLY A 673 -14.04 -23.80 -15.24
CA GLY A 673 -13.83 -22.41 -14.85
C GLY A 673 -13.64 -22.24 -13.33
N GLY A 674 -12.77 -21.33 -12.91
CA GLY A 674 -12.56 -21.01 -11.50
C GLY A 674 -13.74 -20.26 -10.90
N ALA A 675 -13.92 -20.34 -9.58
CA ALA A 675 -14.95 -19.55 -8.89
C ALA A 675 -14.60 -18.05 -8.88
N GLY A 676 -15.63 -17.19 -8.85
CA GLY A 676 -15.46 -15.77 -8.61
C GLY A 676 -14.87 -15.49 -7.22
N GLY A 677 -14.24 -14.32 -7.07
CA GLY A 677 -13.64 -13.87 -5.81
C GLY A 677 -14.65 -13.36 -4.79
N THR A 678 -14.14 -12.83 -3.68
CA THR A 678 -14.98 -12.34 -2.57
C THR A 678 -14.72 -10.87 -2.27
N LEU A 679 -15.78 -10.08 -2.11
CA LEU A 679 -15.72 -8.78 -1.44
C LEU A 679 -16.36 -8.91 -0.06
N SER A 680 -15.57 -8.77 1.01
CA SER A 680 -16.03 -8.87 2.39
C SER A 680 -15.96 -7.51 3.07
N VAL A 681 -17.10 -7.00 3.52
CA VAL A 681 -17.23 -5.76 4.29
C VAL A 681 -17.47 -6.17 5.74
N THR A 682 -16.44 -6.01 6.57
CA THR A 682 -16.44 -6.41 7.99
C THR A 682 -16.56 -5.20 8.91
N GLY A 683 -16.51 -3.99 8.37
CA GLY A 683 -16.56 -2.70 9.07
C GLY A 683 -16.39 -1.55 8.09
N GLY A 684 -16.51 -0.31 8.57
CA GLY A 684 -16.35 0.88 7.74
C GLY A 684 -17.47 1.06 6.70
N THR A 685 -17.15 1.70 5.57
CA THR A 685 -18.13 2.08 4.53
C THR A 685 -17.67 1.62 3.16
N THR A 686 -18.53 0.93 2.40
CA THR A 686 -18.32 0.61 0.99
C THR A 686 -19.39 1.30 0.16
N THR A 687 -19.02 2.20 -0.75
CA THR A 687 -19.98 2.97 -1.56
C THR A 687 -19.68 2.80 -3.05
N LEU A 688 -20.70 2.40 -3.81
CA LEU A 688 -20.66 2.38 -5.27
C LEU A 688 -21.67 3.40 -5.79
N SER A 689 -21.25 4.30 -6.68
CA SER A 689 -22.11 5.30 -7.33
C SER A 689 -21.94 5.30 -8.84
N ASP A 690 -22.70 6.17 -9.52
CA ASP A 690 -22.66 6.36 -10.97
C ASP A 690 -22.90 5.05 -11.73
N SER A 691 -22.02 4.66 -12.65
CA SER A 691 -22.04 3.37 -13.36
C SER A 691 -20.85 2.49 -12.98
N SER A 692 -20.40 2.58 -11.72
CA SER A 692 -19.31 1.75 -11.21
C SER A 692 -19.71 0.27 -11.10
N VAL A 693 -18.73 -0.63 -11.23
CA VAL A 693 -18.98 -2.08 -11.26
C VAL A 693 -18.04 -2.82 -10.32
N VAL A 694 -18.60 -3.71 -9.49
CA VAL A 694 -17.86 -4.77 -8.81
C VAL A 694 -18.24 -6.09 -9.46
N SER A 695 -17.31 -6.73 -10.16
CA SER A 695 -17.50 -8.01 -10.83
C SER A 695 -16.78 -9.13 -10.08
N LEU A 696 -17.56 -10.07 -9.57
CA LEU A 696 -17.16 -11.26 -8.84
C LEU A 696 -17.55 -12.51 -9.66
N ALA A 697 -17.49 -12.45 -10.99
CA ALA A 697 -18.02 -13.53 -11.82
C ALA A 697 -17.13 -14.79 -11.82
N GLY A 698 -17.74 -15.95 -12.03
CA GLY A 698 -17.03 -17.20 -12.28
C GLY A 698 -16.32 -17.19 -13.62
N GLY A 699 -15.23 -17.94 -13.73
CA GLY A 699 -14.50 -18.14 -14.98
C GLY A 699 -15.27 -19.02 -15.96
N SER A 700 -15.13 -18.78 -17.25
CA SER A 700 -15.75 -19.63 -18.27
C SER A 700 -15.10 -21.02 -18.32
N GLY A 701 -15.86 -22.05 -18.68
CA GLY A 701 -15.31 -23.35 -19.00
C GLY A 701 -14.41 -23.30 -20.23
N GLY A 702 -13.38 -24.14 -20.27
CA GLY A 702 -12.48 -24.28 -21.41
C GLY A 702 -13.19 -24.91 -22.61
N SER A 703 -12.80 -24.52 -23.82
CA SER A 703 -13.39 -25.09 -25.05
C SER A 703 -12.87 -26.50 -25.32
N GLY A 704 -13.76 -27.38 -25.80
CA GLY A 704 -13.45 -28.74 -26.22
C GLY A 704 -13.35 -28.85 -27.75
N ILE A 705 -12.76 -29.93 -28.25
CA ILE A 705 -12.75 -30.28 -29.67
C ILE A 705 -14.01 -31.09 -30.06
N PRO A 706 -14.28 -31.31 -31.38
CA PRO A 706 -15.55 -31.90 -31.82
C PRO A 706 -15.97 -33.23 -31.19
N SER A 707 -15.07 -34.09 -30.75
CA SER A 707 -15.38 -35.43 -30.21
C SER A 707 -15.61 -35.50 -28.69
N HIS A 708 -15.42 -34.43 -27.92
CA HIS A 708 -15.40 -34.49 -26.45
C HIS A 708 -16.09 -33.30 -25.73
N GLU A 709 -16.42 -33.52 -24.45
CA GLU A 709 -17.09 -32.54 -23.58
C GLU A 709 -16.20 -31.30 -23.30
N ALA A 710 -16.77 -30.11 -23.45
CA ALA A 710 -16.16 -28.86 -23.02
C ALA A 710 -16.30 -28.66 -21.50
N GLY A 711 -15.60 -27.67 -20.95
CA GLY A 711 -15.57 -27.42 -19.51
C GLY A 711 -16.85 -26.75 -18.99
N ILE A 712 -17.25 -27.06 -17.75
CA ILE A 712 -18.32 -26.33 -17.05
C ILE A 712 -17.82 -24.95 -16.61
N GLY A 713 -18.74 -23.99 -16.55
CA GLY A 713 -18.44 -22.67 -15.98
C GLY A 713 -18.22 -22.72 -14.47
N GLY A 714 -17.37 -21.84 -13.96
CA GLY A 714 -17.13 -21.69 -12.53
C GLY A 714 -18.28 -20.97 -11.82
N ALA A 715 -18.47 -21.21 -10.52
CA ALA A 715 -19.50 -20.50 -9.76
C ALA A 715 -19.20 -18.99 -9.65
N GLY A 716 -20.23 -18.17 -9.54
CA GLY A 716 -20.10 -16.77 -9.17
C GLY A 716 -19.51 -16.62 -7.77
N GLY A 717 -18.94 -15.45 -7.50
CA GLY A 717 -18.25 -15.12 -6.26
C GLY A 717 -19.18 -14.69 -5.13
N THR A 718 -18.65 -13.95 -4.16
CA THR A 718 -19.37 -13.64 -2.93
C THR A 718 -19.27 -12.17 -2.53
N LEU A 719 -20.40 -11.51 -2.32
CA LEU A 719 -20.48 -10.25 -1.56
C LEU A 719 -20.87 -10.61 -0.13
N ASN A 720 -19.97 -10.40 0.82
CA ASN A 720 -20.19 -10.72 2.22
C ASN A 720 -20.23 -9.44 3.06
N VAL A 721 -21.34 -9.14 3.71
CA VAL A 721 -21.51 -8.00 4.61
C VAL A 721 -21.76 -8.55 6.00
N THR A 722 -20.73 -8.48 6.85
CA THR A 722 -20.77 -8.98 8.22
C THR A 722 -20.70 -7.84 9.25
N GLY A 723 -20.26 -6.66 8.83
CA GLY A 723 -20.23 -5.43 9.61
C GLY A 723 -20.05 -4.20 8.73
N GLY A 724 -20.22 -3.00 9.29
CA GLY A 724 -20.13 -1.75 8.52
C GLY A 724 -21.34 -1.51 7.61
N THR A 725 -21.17 -0.65 6.61
CA THR A 725 -22.24 -0.24 5.68
C THR A 725 -21.79 -0.38 4.23
N THR A 726 -22.59 -1.05 3.41
CA THR A 726 -22.41 -1.10 1.95
C THR A 726 -23.57 -0.38 1.28
N THR A 727 -23.29 0.55 0.37
CA THR A 727 -24.31 1.34 -0.34
C THR A 727 -24.10 1.25 -1.85
N LEU A 728 -25.14 0.79 -2.56
CA LEU A 728 -25.21 0.76 -4.03
C LEU A 728 -26.19 1.85 -4.50
N ALA A 729 -25.64 2.96 -5.00
CA ALA A 729 -26.39 4.11 -5.49
C ALA A 729 -26.37 4.21 -7.02
N SER A 730 -27.23 5.07 -7.58
CA SER A 730 -27.27 5.39 -9.02
C SER A 730 -27.44 4.15 -9.89
N ALA A 731 -26.65 3.95 -10.96
CA ALA A 731 -26.69 2.77 -11.83
C ALA A 731 -25.55 1.78 -11.55
N SER A 732 -25.03 1.77 -10.31
CA SER A 732 -23.93 0.88 -9.93
C SER A 732 -24.33 -0.59 -9.96
N VAL A 733 -23.37 -1.48 -10.20
CA VAL A 733 -23.62 -2.93 -10.33
C VAL A 733 -22.65 -3.73 -9.48
N VAL A 734 -23.18 -4.65 -8.67
CA VAL A 734 -22.42 -5.80 -8.16
C VAL A 734 -22.85 -7.03 -8.95
N SER A 735 -21.91 -7.63 -9.69
CA SER A 735 -22.14 -8.78 -10.56
C SER A 735 -21.50 -10.03 -9.97
N LEU A 736 -22.30 -11.01 -9.60
CA LEU A 736 -21.90 -12.29 -9.05
C LEU A 736 -22.32 -13.41 -10.01
N VAL A 737 -22.10 -13.22 -11.30
CA VAL A 737 -22.60 -14.14 -12.34
C VAL A 737 -21.76 -15.42 -12.39
N GLY A 738 -22.40 -16.57 -12.59
CA GLY A 738 -21.69 -17.81 -12.89
C GLY A 738 -20.94 -17.73 -14.23
N GLY A 739 -19.82 -18.42 -14.34
CA GLY A 739 -19.08 -18.51 -15.60
C GLY A 739 -19.86 -19.25 -16.67
N ASN A 740 -19.67 -18.88 -17.93
CA ASN A 740 -20.32 -19.59 -19.04
C ASN A 740 -19.73 -21.00 -19.22
N GLY A 741 -20.53 -21.94 -19.69
CA GLY A 741 -20.03 -23.22 -20.19
C GLY A 741 -19.12 -23.02 -21.41
N GLY A 742 -18.11 -23.87 -21.56
CA GLY A 742 -17.21 -23.85 -22.72
C GLY A 742 -17.93 -24.18 -24.03
N LEU A 743 -17.31 -23.84 -25.16
CA LEU A 743 -17.83 -24.21 -26.48
C LEU A 743 -17.59 -25.72 -26.73
N GLY A 744 -18.66 -26.51 -26.77
CA GLY A 744 -18.62 -27.90 -27.20
C GLY A 744 -18.57 -27.96 -28.73
N GLY A 745 -17.73 -28.81 -29.31
CA GLY A 745 -17.69 -29.00 -30.75
C GLY A 745 -18.90 -29.80 -31.27
N ASN A 746 -18.78 -31.11 -31.56
CA ASN A 746 -19.92 -31.98 -31.88
C ASN A 746 -20.46 -32.72 -30.63
N GLY A 747 -20.19 -32.25 -29.40
CA GLY A 747 -20.66 -32.87 -28.16
C GLY A 747 -21.79 -32.10 -27.48
N PHE A 748 -22.25 -32.59 -26.32
CA PHE A 748 -23.16 -31.84 -25.44
C PHE A 748 -22.53 -30.52 -24.99
N GLY A 749 -23.32 -29.45 -24.99
CA GLY A 749 -22.89 -28.20 -24.38
C GLY A 749 -22.75 -28.38 -22.87
N PRO A 750 -21.63 -28.00 -22.25
CA PRO A 750 -21.48 -28.05 -20.79
C PRO A 750 -22.34 -26.99 -20.12
N ASN A 751 -22.76 -27.25 -18.88
CA ASN A 751 -23.57 -26.30 -18.12
C ASN A 751 -22.79 -25.03 -17.76
N GLY A 752 -23.51 -23.92 -17.67
CA GLY A 752 -23.01 -22.71 -17.02
C GLY A 752 -22.81 -22.94 -15.52
N GLY A 753 -21.89 -22.19 -14.92
CA GLY A 753 -21.69 -22.18 -13.48
C GLY A 753 -22.87 -21.54 -12.75
N ALA A 754 -23.10 -21.95 -11.51
CA ALA A 754 -24.12 -21.31 -10.67
C ALA A 754 -23.79 -19.83 -10.40
N GLY A 755 -24.82 -19.01 -10.19
CA GLY A 755 -24.64 -17.65 -9.69
C GLY A 755 -24.03 -17.64 -8.29
N GLY A 756 -23.41 -16.52 -7.94
CA GLY A 756 -22.75 -16.31 -6.66
C GLY A 756 -23.71 -15.98 -5.53
N ALA A 757 -23.15 -15.56 -4.39
CA ALA A 757 -23.94 -15.35 -3.19
C ALA A 757 -23.74 -13.94 -2.60
N THR A 758 -24.83 -13.30 -2.20
CA THR A 758 -24.78 -12.16 -1.28
C THR A 758 -25.13 -12.66 0.12
N LEU A 759 -24.24 -12.49 1.07
CA LEU A 759 -24.42 -12.88 2.46
C LEU A 759 -24.49 -11.60 3.30
N LEU A 760 -25.59 -11.43 4.03
CA LEU A 760 -25.76 -10.40 5.02
C LEU A 760 -25.95 -11.10 6.38
N SER A 761 -24.89 -11.12 7.18
CA SER A 761 -24.93 -11.74 8.52
C SER A 761 -24.81 -10.71 9.64
N GLY A 762 -24.66 -9.43 9.28
CA GLY A 762 -24.49 -8.27 10.15
C GLY A 762 -24.28 -7.00 9.32
N GLY A 763 -24.12 -5.83 9.95
CA GLY A 763 -23.95 -4.56 9.23
C GLY A 763 -25.20 -4.12 8.45
N VAL A 764 -25.02 -3.21 7.50
CA VAL A 764 -26.09 -2.59 6.71
C VAL A 764 -25.77 -2.68 5.22
N LEU A 765 -26.70 -3.16 4.40
CA LEU A 765 -26.64 -3.11 2.95
C LEU A 765 -27.77 -2.21 2.42
N ASN A 766 -27.41 -1.07 1.84
CA ASN A 766 -28.33 -0.14 1.22
C ASN A 766 -28.27 -0.30 -0.31
N VAL A 767 -29.42 -0.39 -0.96
CA VAL A 767 -29.55 -0.26 -2.41
C VAL A 767 -30.55 0.85 -2.68
N SER A 768 -30.03 1.97 -3.18
CA SER A 768 -30.76 3.21 -3.43
C SER A 768 -30.83 3.58 -4.92
N GLY A 769 -30.46 2.65 -5.79
CA GLY A 769 -30.56 2.76 -7.24
C GLY A 769 -29.83 1.65 -7.99
N GLY A 770 -28.79 1.07 -7.38
CA GLY A 770 -27.93 0.07 -8.01
C GLY A 770 -28.55 -1.32 -8.19
N LYS A 771 -27.76 -2.26 -8.72
CA LYS A 771 -28.16 -3.63 -9.06
C LYS A 771 -27.24 -4.65 -8.40
N ILE A 772 -27.82 -5.71 -7.83
CA ILE A 772 -27.11 -6.93 -7.44
C ILE A 772 -27.54 -8.06 -8.39
N LEU A 773 -26.59 -8.55 -9.18
CA LEU A 773 -26.81 -9.61 -10.17
C LEU A 773 -26.27 -10.95 -9.68
N LEU A 774 -27.16 -11.91 -9.50
CA LEU A 774 -26.91 -13.27 -9.02
C LEU A 774 -27.21 -14.30 -10.12
N ALA A 775 -26.99 -13.98 -11.40
CA ALA A 775 -27.37 -14.89 -12.49
C ALA A 775 -26.44 -16.11 -12.58
N GLY A 776 -26.97 -17.25 -13.00
CA GLY A 776 -26.13 -18.35 -13.47
C GLY A 776 -25.47 -18.01 -14.81
N GLY A 777 -24.36 -18.68 -15.11
CA GLY A 777 -23.70 -18.56 -16.39
C GLY A 777 -24.51 -19.16 -17.52
N ALA A 778 -24.31 -18.68 -18.75
CA ALA A 778 -24.93 -19.28 -19.91
C ALA A 778 -24.40 -20.71 -20.12
N GLY A 779 -25.27 -21.61 -20.57
CA GLY A 779 -24.83 -22.93 -21.04
C GLY A 779 -23.92 -22.81 -22.26
N GLY A 780 -22.98 -23.73 -22.37
CA GLY A 780 -22.11 -23.85 -23.53
C GLY A 780 -22.90 -24.25 -24.78
N SER A 781 -22.41 -23.86 -25.96
CA SER A 781 -23.00 -24.31 -27.22
C SER A 781 -22.81 -25.81 -27.40
N GLY A 782 -23.87 -26.51 -27.79
CA GLY A 782 -23.81 -27.91 -28.23
C GLY A 782 -23.50 -27.99 -29.72
N GLY A 783 -23.06 -29.16 -30.17
CA GLY A 783 -22.86 -29.43 -31.60
C GLY A 783 -24.14 -29.45 -32.41
N ARG A 784 -24.03 -29.56 -33.74
CA ARG A 784 -25.17 -29.56 -34.68
C ARG A 784 -26.27 -30.60 -34.34
N PHE A 785 -25.92 -31.67 -33.62
CA PHE A 785 -26.82 -32.75 -33.21
C PHE A 785 -27.04 -32.85 -31.69
N PHE A 786 -26.44 -31.98 -30.89
CA PHE A 786 -26.53 -32.04 -29.42
C PHE A 786 -27.08 -30.73 -28.85
N PRO A 787 -27.92 -30.78 -27.81
CA PRO A 787 -28.45 -29.58 -27.20
C PRO A 787 -27.33 -28.75 -26.54
N ALA A 788 -27.56 -27.43 -26.48
CA ALA A 788 -26.77 -26.55 -25.64
C ALA A 788 -26.86 -26.97 -24.17
N GLY A 789 -25.83 -26.63 -23.39
CA GLY A 789 -25.83 -26.86 -21.96
C GLY A 789 -26.93 -26.07 -21.27
N ALA A 790 -27.33 -26.51 -20.09
CA ALA A 790 -28.23 -25.73 -19.27
C ALA A 790 -27.51 -24.46 -18.78
N ALA A 791 -28.25 -23.36 -18.66
CA ALA A 791 -27.79 -22.23 -17.87
C ALA A 791 -27.57 -22.67 -16.42
N GLY A 792 -26.59 -22.07 -15.75
CA GLY A 792 -26.40 -22.29 -14.34
C GLY A 792 -27.61 -21.81 -13.54
N ALA A 793 -27.82 -22.39 -12.36
CA ALA A 793 -28.82 -21.88 -11.43
C ALA A 793 -28.49 -20.44 -11.03
N ALA A 794 -29.52 -19.63 -10.78
CA ALA A 794 -29.33 -18.34 -10.14
C ALA A 794 -28.74 -18.54 -8.73
N GLY A 795 -27.94 -17.57 -8.32
CA GLY A 795 -27.36 -17.47 -7.00
C GLY A 795 -28.37 -17.03 -5.94
N SER A 796 -27.88 -16.88 -4.71
CA SER A 796 -28.72 -16.64 -3.54
C SER A 796 -28.40 -15.32 -2.85
N PHE A 797 -29.42 -14.67 -2.31
CA PHE A 797 -29.28 -13.61 -1.31
C PHE A 797 -29.69 -14.16 0.05
N ASN A 798 -28.76 -14.26 0.99
CA ASN A 798 -28.99 -14.85 2.30
C ASN A 798 -28.83 -13.80 3.41
N MET A 799 -29.90 -13.57 4.18
CA MET A 799 -29.92 -12.73 5.38
C MET A 799 -30.00 -13.60 6.62
N THR A 800 -28.91 -13.66 7.36
CA THR A 800 -28.82 -14.34 8.67
C THR A 800 -28.63 -13.36 9.82
N GLY A 801 -28.70 -12.05 9.56
CA GLY A 801 -28.54 -10.93 10.49
C GLY A 801 -28.40 -9.60 9.74
N GLY A 802 -28.21 -8.48 10.46
CA GLY A 802 -28.02 -7.15 9.85
C GLY A 802 -29.29 -6.50 9.30
N GLU A 803 -29.11 -5.43 8.51
CA GLU A 803 -30.18 -4.63 7.93
C GLU A 803 -30.01 -4.51 6.40
N PHE A 804 -31.05 -4.86 5.65
CA PHE A 804 -31.12 -4.66 4.20
C PHE A 804 -32.14 -3.56 3.89
N ASN A 805 -31.64 -2.40 3.47
CA ASN A 805 -32.44 -1.24 3.10
C ASN A 805 -32.56 -1.13 1.60
N PHE A 806 -33.78 -1.28 1.10
CA PHE A 806 -34.09 -1.33 -0.31
C PHE A 806 -34.98 -0.15 -0.69
N THR A 807 -34.34 0.94 -1.15
CA THR A 807 -35.00 2.21 -1.49
C THR A 807 -35.24 2.38 -2.98
N ALA A 808 -34.33 1.87 -3.82
CA ALA A 808 -34.49 1.75 -5.27
C ALA A 808 -33.48 0.74 -5.82
N GLY A 809 -33.75 0.12 -6.97
CA GLY A 809 -32.84 -0.86 -7.59
C GLY A 809 -33.41 -2.28 -7.63
N GLN A 810 -32.57 -3.25 -7.97
CA GLN A 810 -33.00 -4.65 -8.19
C GLN A 810 -32.00 -5.68 -7.63
N VAL A 811 -32.53 -6.77 -7.09
CA VAL A 811 -31.81 -8.03 -6.84
C VAL A 811 -32.35 -9.07 -7.81
N THR A 812 -31.46 -9.72 -8.57
CA THR A 812 -31.92 -10.45 -9.76
C THR A 812 -31.05 -11.63 -10.17
N GLY A 813 -31.69 -12.68 -10.67
CA GLY A 813 -31.05 -13.83 -11.32
C GLY A 813 -30.98 -13.70 -12.85
N ASN A 814 -31.49 -12.61 -13.45
CA ASN A 814 -31.57 -12.43 -14.90
C ASN A 814 -30.47 -11.48 -15.43
N THR A 815 -29.93 -11.81 -16.60
CA THR A 815 -28.97 -10.97 -17.33
C THR A 815 -29.59 -9.69 -17.91
N ALA A 816 -30.87 -9.68 -18.28
CA ALA A 816 -31.56 -8.54 -18.88
C ALA A 816 -32.27 -7.66 -17.83
N ILE A 817 -31.83 -6.41 -17.63
CA ILE A 817 -32.41 -5.45 -16.65
C ILE A 817 -32.34 -4.00 -17.10
N VAL A 818 -33.41 -3.25 -16.80
CA VAL A 818 -33.55 -1.80 -16.95
C VAL A 818 -33.21 -1.12 -15.62
N PRO A 819 -32.13 -0.33 -15.52
CA PRO A 819 -31.84 0.48 -14.35
C PRO A 819 -32.92 1.57 -14.21
N THR A 820 -33.36 1.84 -12.98
CA THR A 820 -34.42 2.81 -12.59
C THR A 820 -35.87 2.31 -12.74
N ALA A 821 -36.38 1.73 -11.64
CA ALA A 821 -37.74 1.24 -11.35
C ALA A 821 -38.23 -0.03 -12.10
N PRO A 822 -38.96 -0.95 -11.43
CA PRO A 822 -39.40 -0.96 -10.01
C PRO A 822 -38.41 -1.62 -9.03
N ILE A 823 -38.67 -1.43 -7.72
CA ILE A 823 -38.04 -2.12 -6.58
C ILE A 823 -38.46 -3.60 -6.66
N ALA A 824 -37.54 -4.51 -6.99
CA ALA A 824 -37.94 -5.90 -7.23
C ALA A 824 -36.87 -6.95 -6.89
N LEU A 825 -37.37 -8.13 -6.49
CA LEU A 825 -36.70 -9.41 -6.60
C LEU A 825 -37.15 -10.11 -7.89
N VAL A 826 -36.21 -10.40 -8.79
CA VAL A 826 -36.52 -10.90 -10.14
C VAL A 826 -35.76 -12.20 -10.45
N GLY A 827 -36.47 -13.32 -10.52
CA GLY A 827 -35.90 -14.63 -10.85
C GLY A 827 -34.74 -15.10 -9.95
N ALA A 828 -34.67 -14.60 -8.72
CA ALA A 828 -33.66 -14.95 -7.72
C ALA A 828 -34.32 -15.47 -6.44
N THR A 829 -33.52 -16.14 -5.61
CA THR A 829 -33.94 -16.60 -4.28
C THR A 829 -33.38 -15.69 -3.20
N MET A 830 -34.27 -15.20 -2.32
CA MET A 830 -33.93 -14.47 -1.11
C MET A 830 -34.36 -15.27 0.11
N ASN A 831 -33.42 -15.54 1.03
CA ASN A 831 -33.69 -16.23 2.29
C ASN A 831 -33.52 -15.26 3.44
N VAL A 832 -34.56 -15.05 4.24
CA VAL A 832 -34.56 -14.21 5.44
C VAL A 832 -34.82 -15.10 6.65
N SER A 833 -33.76 -15.40 7.40
CA SER A 833 -33.85 -16.21 8.62
C SER A 833 -33.63 -15.41 9.90
N ALA A 834 -33.06 -14.20 9.80
CA ALA A 834 -32.91 -13.20 10.88
C ALA A 834 -32.57 -11.82 10.28
N GLY A 835 -32.64 -10.76 11.09
CA GLY A 835 -32.37 -9.37 10.66
C GLY A 835 -33.63 -8.63 10.16
N ALA A 836 -33.44 -7.45 9.58
CA ALA A 836 -34.53 -6.60 9.07
C ALA A 836 -34.41 -6.36 7.55
N LEU A 837 -35.49 -6.64 6.82
CA LEU A 837 -35.68 -6.27 5.41
C LEU A 837 -36.61 -5.06 5.35
N ASN A 838 -36.06 -3.89 5.04
CA ASN A 838 -36.82 -2.64 4.95
C ASN A 838 -36.95 -2.23 3.49
N THR A 839 -38.17 -2.29 2.97
CA THR A 839 -38.47 -1.77 1.64
C THR A 839 -39.06 -0.37 1.82
N ALA A 840 -38.43 0.65 1.22
CA ALA A 840 -38.91 2.02 1.36
C ALA A 840 -40.36 2.16 0.87
N ALA A 841 -41.07 3.21 1.31
CA ALA A 841 -42.46 3.48 0.95
C ALA A 841 -42.68 3.34 -0.57
N GLY A 842 -43.35 2.27 -0.97
CA GLY A 842 -43.49 1.82 -2.35
C GLY A 842 -43.80 0.32 -2.45
N GLU A 843 -43.93 -0.16 -3.67
CA GLU A 843 -44.24 -1.56 -3.98
C GLU A 843 -42.96 -2.39 -4.10
N PHE A 844 -42.84 -3.46 -3.29
CA PHE A 844 -41.83 -4.49 -3.42
C PHE A 844 -42.36 -5.65 -4.26
N GLY A 845 -41.89 -5.73 -5.51
CA GLY A 845 -42.30 -6.78 -6.43
C GLY A 845 -41.47 -8.06 -6.27
N ILE A 846 -42.12 -9.20 -6.05
CA ILE A 846 -41.52 -10.53 -6.22
C ILE A 846 -42.02 -11.05 -7.56
N THR A 847 -41.12 -11.24 -8.53
CA THR A 847 -41.54 -11.44 -9.92
C THR A 847 -40.70 -12.47 -10.68
N ASN A 848 -41.23 -12.96 -11.79
CA ASN A 848 -40.51 -13.76 -12.80
C ASN A 848 -39.79 -14.99 -12.20
N GLY A 849 -40.53 -15.82 -11.46
CA GLY A 849 -40.02 -17.03 -10.81
C GLY A 849 -39.16 -16.78 -9.57
N ALA A 850 -39.11 -15.55 -9.07
CA ALA A 850 -38.45 -15.25 -7.80
C ALA A 850 -39.12 -15.98 -6.62
N THR A 851 -38.32 -16.30 -5.61
CA THR A 851 -38.78 -16.88 -4.34
C THR A 851 -38.21 -16.06 -3.18
N LEU A 852 -39.08 -15.60 -2.27
CA LEU A 852 -38.69 -15.06 -0.98
C LEU A 852 -39.12 -16.01 0.13
N ASN A 853 -38.16 -16.52 0.90
CA ASN A 853 -38.40 -17.36 2.08
C ASN A 853 -38.25 -16.50 3.33
N LEU A 854 -39.36 -16.25 4.04
CA LEU A 854 -39.37 -15.61 5.34
C LEU A 854 -39.54 -16.70 6.40
N SER A 855 -38.43 -17.12 6.99
CA SER A 855 -38.38 -18.18 8.01
C SER A 855 -38.00 -17.66 9.40
N GLY A 856 -37.64 -16.37 9.50
CA GLY A 856 -37.28 -15.65 10.71
C GLY A 856 -37.02 -14.16 10.39
N GLY A 857 -36.60 -13.35 11.36
CA GLY A 857 -36.38 -11.92 11.15
C GLY A 857 -37.68 -11.12 10.91
N VAL A 858 -37.53 -9.87 10.45
CA VAL A 858 -38.64 -8.94 10.24
C VAL A 858 -38.60 -8.40 8.81
N MET A 859 -39.73 -8.42 8.10
CA MET A 859 -39.93 -7.73 6.83
C MET A 859 -40.88 -6.56 7.03
N ASN A 860 -40.39 -5.35 6.74
CA ASN A 860 -41.18 -4.12 6.74
C ASN A 860 -41.41 -3.67 5.29
N ALA A 861 -42.66 -3.68 4.86
CA ALA A 861 -43.04 -3.28 3.52
C ALA A 861 -44.29 -2.39 3.52
N SER A 862 -44.37 -1.46 2.57
CA SER A 862 -45.64 -0.78 2.32
C SER A 862 -46.56 -1.70 1.52
N THR A 863 -46.11 -2.16 0.36
CA THR A 863 -46.84 -3.13 -0.46
C THR A 863 -45.92 -4.25 -0.91
N VAL A 864 -46.37 -5.50 -0.78
CA VAL A 864 -45.72 -6.67 -1.40
C VAL A 864 -46.60 -7.15 -2.55
N THR A 865 -46.03 -7.36 -3.73
CA THR A 865 -46.78 -7.89 -4.89
C THR A 865 -46.14 -9.14 -5.43
N LEU A 866 -46.95 -10.19 -5.63
CA LEU A 866 -46.53 -11.44 -6.26
C LEU A 866 -46.93 -11.46 -7.74
N ASN A 867 -45.96 -11.71 -8.63
CA ASN A 867 -46.22 -11.89 -10.06
C ASN A 867 -45.47 -13.11 -10.60
N ASN A 868 -46.17 -14.24 -10.73
CA ASN A 868 -45.58 -15.52 -11.12
C ASN A 868 -44.35 -15.87 -10.26
N SER A 869 -44.54 -15.88 -8.94
CA SER A 869 -43.50 -15.93 -7.92
C SER A 869 -43.99 -16.64 -6.66
N ALA A 870 -43.08 -16.94 -5.73
CA ALA A 870 -43.40 -17.54 -4.44
C ALA A 870 -42.97 -16.66 -3.26
N PHE A 871 -43.84 -16.57 -2.25
CA PHE A 871 -43.54 -16.02 -0.93
C PHE A 871 -43.84 -17.10 0.12
N ASN A 872 -42.79 -17.68 0.68
CA ASN A 872 -42.90 -18.76 1.65
C ASN A 872 -42.77 -18.19 3.07
N PHE A 873 -43.90 -18.11 3.77
CA PHE A 873 -43.96 -17.55 5.11
C PHE A 873 -44.04 -18.67 6.15
N THR A 874 -42.87 -19.13 6.61
CA THR A 874 -42.74 -20.29 7.52
C THR A 874 -42.25 -19.92 8.91
N GLY A 875 -41.99 -18.63 9.16
CA GLY A 875 -41.50 -18.06 10.42
C GLY A 875 -41.29 -16.54 10.29
N GLY A 876 -40.73 -15.88 11.30
CA GLY A 876 -40.47 -14.44 11.28
C GLY A 876 -41.74 -13.57 11.34
N THR A 877 -41.58 -12.26 11.17
CA THR A 877 -42.67 -11.27 11.24
C THR A 877 -42.80 -10.49 9.94
N LEU A 878 -44.02 -10.36 9.42
CA LEU A 878 -44.33 -9.50 8.26
C LEU A 878 -45.17 -8.30 8.72
N HIS A 879 -44.61 -7.10 8.57
CA HIS A 879 -45.35 -5.84 8.62
C HIS A 879 -45.59 -5.35 7.20
N ALA A 880 -46.85 -5.31 6.77
CA ALA A 880 -47.24 -4.82 5.45
C ALA A 880 -48.50 -3.95 5.50
N THR A 881 -48.58 -2.86 4.73
CA THR A 881 -49.87 -2.17 4.51
C THR A 881 -50.74 -2.94 3.52
N ALA A 882 -50.13 -3.51 2.47
CA ALA A 882 -50.83 -4.31 1.48
C ALA A 882 -50.01 -5.52 1.01
N PHE A 883 -50.70 -6.61 0.72
CA PHE A 883 -50.17 -7.81 0.09
C PHE A 883 -51.03 -8.16 -1.13
N ASN A 884 -50.47 -7.99 -2.33
CA ASN A 884 -51.13 -8.25 -3.60
C ASN A 884 -50.83 -9.68 -4.07
N GLY A 885 -51.74 -10.59 -3.75
CA GLY A 885 -51.64 -12.02 -4.04
C GLY A 885 -52.19 -12.87 -2.90
N ASP A 886 -52.18 -14.20 -3.08
CA ASP A 886 -52.55 -15.13 -2.01
C ASP A 886 -51.44 -15.18 -0.95
N LEU A 887 -51.82 -15.02 0.33
CA LEU A 887 -50.92 -15.06 1.47
C LEU A 887 -51.19 -16.32 2.31
N VAL A 888 -50.21 -17.23 2.33
CA VAL A 888 -50.23 -18.44 3.16
C VAL A 888 -49.22 -18.29 4.30
N ASN A 889 -49.71 -18.22 5.54
CA ASN A 889 -48.90 -18.19 6.75
C ASN A 889 -48.79 -19.61 7.36
N ASN A 890 -47.64 -20.25 7.16
CA ASN A 890 -47.35 -21.62 7.61
C ASN A 890 -46.40 -21.69 8.83
N GLY A 891 -46.33 -20.62 9.63
CA GLY A 891 -45.53 -20.61 10.86
C GLY A 891 -44.94 -19.27 11.28
N GLY A 892 -45.20 -18.18 10.55
CA GLY A 892 -44.76 -16.83 10.93
C GLY A 892 -45.84 -16.00 11.63
N THR A 893 -45.52 -14.75 11.94
CA THR A 893 -46.41 -13.76 12.58
C THR A 893 -46.77 -12.66 11.58
N LEU A 894 -48.04 -12.62 11.15
CA LEU A 894 -48.55 -11.47 10.41
C LEU A 894 -48.90 -10.36 11.41
N ALA A 895 -48.27 -9.19 11.30
CA ALA A 895 -48.47 -8.05 12.17
C ALA A 895 -48.96 -6.84 11.34
N PRO A 896 -50.20 -6.38 11.51
CA PRO A 896 -50.77 -5.36 10.65
C PRO A 896 -50.03 -4.00 10.62
N GLY A 897 -49.35 -3.72 9.49
CA GLY A 897 -48.75 -2.42 9.18
C GLY A 897 -47.87 -1.81 10.30
N THR A 898 -48.01 -0.49 10.50
CA THR A 898 -47.41 0.25 11.64
C THR A 898 -48.43 0.44 12.77
N SER A 899 -48.84 -0.67 13.36
CA SER A 899 -49.13 -0.84 14.78
C SER A 899 -49.49 0.42 15.63
N PRO A 900 -50.78 0.64 15.98
CA PRO A 900 -51.95 -0.01 15.38
C PRO A 900 -52.08 0.33 13.89
N GLY A 901 -52.24 -0.67 13.03
CA GLY A 901 -52.21 -0.56 11.58
C GLY A 901 -53.19 -1.49 10.86
N THR A 902 -53.26 -1.33 9.54
CA THR A 902 -54.09 -2.18 8.68
C THR A 902 -53.21 -2.90 7.66
N THR A 903 -53.41 -4.21 7.51
CA THR A 903 -52.92 -4.97 6.35
C THR A 903 -54.09 -5.34 5.46
N THR A 904 -54.01 -5.00 4.18
CA THR A 904 -54.94 -5.50 3.16
C THR A 904 -54.32 -6.65 2.38
N VAL A 905 -54.93 -7.83 2.39
CA VAL A 905 -54.57 -8.95 1.51
C VAL A 905 -55.51 -8.93 0.30
N ASN A 906 -55.00 -8.50 -0.85
CA ASN A 906 -55.71 -8.49 -2.12
C ASN A 906 -55.63 -9.88 -2.78
N GLY A 907 -56.25 -10.86 -2.13
CA GLY A 907 -56.21 -12.29 -2.46
C GLY A 907 -56.82 -13.13 -1.35
N ASN A 908 -56.54 -14.43 -1.34
CA ASN A 908 -56.92 -15.30 -0.23
C ASN A 908 -55.91 -15.20 0.91
N TYR A 909 -56.39 -15.25 2.15
CA TYR A 909 -55.55 -15.41 3.34
C TYR A 909 -55.73 -16.80 3.95
N THR A 910 -54.63 -17.52 4.18
CA THR A 910 -54.65 -18.82 4.86
C THR A 910 -53.66 -18.81 6.01
N GLN A 911 -54.15 -18.90 7.24
CA GLN A 911 -53.33 -19.12 8.42
C GLN A 911 -53.37 -20.61 8.81
N SER A 912 -52.23 -21.29 8.71
CA SER A 912 -52.11 -22.72 9.06
C SER A 912 -51.62 -22.91 10.49
N SER A 913 -50.30 -22.88 10.72
CA SER A 913 -49.68 -22.97 12.05
C SER A 913 -49.02 -21.67 12.52
N GLY A 914 -49.19 -20.57 11.77
CA GLY A 914 -48.68 -19.25 12.13
C GLY A 914 -49.52 -18.52 13.17
N ALA A 915 -49.18 -17.26 13.42
CA ALA A 915 -49.89 -16.34 14.30
C ALA A 915 -50.35 -15.07 13.56
N LEU A 916 -51.48 -14.52 13.99
CA LEU A 916 -51.90 -13.15 13.69
C LEU A 916 -51.71 -12.32 14.96
N GLU A 917 -50.91 -11.26 14.88
CA GLU A 917 -50.73 -10.29 15.96
C GLU A 917 -51.75 -9.16 15.80
N ILE A 918 -52.41 -8.78 16.88
CA ILE A 918 -53.39 -7.68 16.93
C ILE A 918 -53.12 -6.81 18.15
N GLU A 919 -52.94 -5.52 17.93
CA GLU A 919 -52.80 -4.53 18.98
C GLU A 919 -54.11 -3.74 19.19
N LEU A 920 -54.48 -3.54 20.46
CA LEU A 920 -55.67 -2.79 20.86
C LEU A 920 -55.26 -1.55 21.67
N GLY A 921 -55.36 -0.36 21.07
CA GLY A 921 -55.08 0.93 21.70
C GLY A 921 -56.33 1.79 22.00
N GLY A 922 -57.51 1.34 21.56
CA GLY A 922 -58.79 2.03 21.69
C GLY A 922 -59.87 1.32 20.89
N THR A 923 -61.10 1.85 20.88
CA THR A 923 -62.25 1.22 20.19
C THR A 923 -62.60 1.85 18.86
N SER A 924 -62.00 3.00 18.51
CA SER A 924 -62.25 3.64 17.22
C SER A 924 -61.33 3.05 16.14
N ALA A 925 -61.79 3.03 14.89
CA ALA A 925 -60.97 2.60 13.75
C ALA A 925 -59.62 3.34 13.73
N GLY A 926 -58.54 2.61 13.43
CA GLY A 926 -57.17 3.13 13.48
C GLY A 926 -56.57 3.27 14.89
N GLN A 927 -57.31 2.88 15.94
CA GLN A 927 -56.77 2.70 17.29
C GLN A 927 -56.48 1.22 17.62
N PHE A 928 -56.76 0.31 16.69
CA PHE A 928 -56.49 -1.12 16.80
C PHE A 928 -56.08 -1.68 15.44
N ASP A 929 -55.44 -2.83 15.45
CA ASP A 929 -55.01 -3.53 14.23
C ASP A 929 -56.18 -4.15 13.46
N LEU A 930 -56.12 -4.10 12.13
CA LEU A 930 -57.10 -4.72 11.24
C LEU A 930 -56.43 -5.50 10.10
N LEU A 931 -56.87 -6.73 9.87
CA LEU A 931 -56.57 -7.49 8.66
C LEU A 931 -57.78 -7.47 7.72
N SER A 932 -57.70 -6.80 6.59
CA SER A 932 -58.77 -6.80 5.57
C SER A 932 -58.39 -7.75 4.43
N VAL A 933 -59.29 -8.68 4.08
CA VAL A 933 -59.03 -9.74 3.09
C VAL A 933 -60.10 -9.67 2.00
N THR A 934 -59.68 -9.44 0.76
CA THR A 934 -60.63 -9.32 -0.37
C THR A 934 -61.14 -10.66 -0.90
N GLY A 935 -60.44 -11.76 -0.57
CA GLY A 935 -60.77 -13.13 -0.97
C GLY A 935 -61.25 -13.98 0.21
N ASN A 936 -61.04 -15.30 0.11
CA ASN A 936 -61.40 -16.22 1.18
C ASN A 936 -60.38 -16.20 2.31
N THR A 937 -60.87 -16.40 3.55
CA THR A 937 -60.04 -16.51 4.75
C THR A 937 -60.16 -17.92 5.34
N THR A 938 -59.02 -18.58 5.55
CA THR A 938 -58.96 -19.85 6.28
C THR A 938 -58.11 -19.68 7.54
N LEU A 939 -58.69 -19.94 8.70
CA LEU A 939 -58.04 -19.76 10.00
C LEU A 939 -57.61 -21.08 10.64
N GLY A 940 -56.49 -20.97 11.35
CA GLY A 940 -55.81 -21.98 12.13
C GLY A 940 -54.75 -21.28 12.99
N GLY A 941 -53.86 -22.03 13.63
CA GLY A 941 -52.73 -21.45 14.36
C GLY A 941 -53.17 -20.54 15.52
N ALA A 942 -52.34 -19.58 15.90
CA ALA A 942 -52.58 -18.72 17.07
C ALA A 942 -53.10 -17.33 16.68
N ILE A 943 -53.73 -16.67 17.65
CA ILE A 943 -53.92 -15.22 17.67
C ILE A 943 -53.15 -14.69 18.89
N ASP A 944 -52.42 -13.59 18.71
CA ASP A 944 -51.71 -12.90 19.79
C ASP A 944 -52.27 -11.48 19.92
N VAL A 945 -52.76 -11.12 21.10
CA VAL A 945 -53.44 -9.84 21.33
C VAL A 945 -52.70 -9.03 22.38
N ASN A 946 -52.23 -7.86 21.98
CA ASN A 946 -51.47 -6.95 22.82
C ASN A 946 -52.24 -5.66 23.10
N LEU A 947 -52.21 -5.17 24.34
CA LEU A 947 -52.78 -3.85 24.66
C LEU A 947 -51.74 -2.77 24.38
N PHE A 948 -52.11 -1.77 23.59
CA PHE A 948 -51.23 -0.68 23.17
C PHE A 948 -51.56 0.63 23.91
N GLY A 949 -50.55 1.49 24.12
CA GLY A 949 -50.77 2.85 24.63
C GLY A 949 -51.37 2.97 26.04
N GLY A 950 -51.29 1.92 26.87
CA GLY A 950 -51.90 1.88 28.20
C GLY A 950 -53.41 1.64 28.18
N PHE A 951 -53.96 1.21 27.05
CA PHE A 951 -55.37 0.88 26.91
C PHE A 951 -55.79 -0.21 27.90
N THR A 952 -56.94 -0.04 28.52
CA THR A 952 -57.55 -1.04 29.42
C THR A 952 -58.95 -1.35 28.89
N PRO A 953 -59.18 -2.58 28.38
CA PRO A 953 -60.50 -3.00 27.91
C PRO A 953 -61.57 -2.85 28.99
N THR A 954 -62.78 -2.44 28.60
CA THR A 954 -63.96 -2.43 29.47
C THR A 954 -65.05 -3.30 28.86
N ILE A 955 -65.92 -3.87 29.70
CA ILE A 955 -67.04 -4.73 29.28
C ILE A 955 -67.95 -4.03 28.25
N GLY A 956 -68.41 -4.76 27.23
CA GLY A 956 -69.30 -4.28 26.17
C GLY A 956 -68.61 -3.61 24.97
N GLN A 957 -67.28 -3.64 24.90
CA GLN A 957 -66.48 -3.21 23.76
C GLN A 957 -66.34 -4.32 22.72
N SER A 958 -66.17 -3.93 21.46
CA SER A 958 -65.94 -4.85 20.34
C SER A 958 -64.95 -4.26 19.35
N TRP A 959 -64.16 -5.12 18.71
CA TRP A 959 -63.19 -4.78 17.68
C TRP A 959 -63.31 -5.76 16.51
N GLU A 960 -63.51 -5.23 15.31
CA GLU A 960 -63.41 -6.00 14.07
C GLU A 960 -61.93 -6.15 13.73
N ILE A 961 -61.37 -7.34 13.91
CA ILE A 961 -59.93 -7.58 13.73
C ILE A 961 -59.62 -8.24 12.39
N ILE A 962 -60.61 -8.88 11.77
CA ILE A 962 -60.53 -9.37 10.40
C ILE A 962 -61.82 -9.04 9.65
N ASP A 963 -61.69 -8.27 8.57
CA ASP A 963 -62.72 -7.98 7.57
C ASP A 963 -62.59 -8.97 6.41
N VAL A 964 -63.61 -9.77 6.14
CA VAL A 964 -63.58 -10.86 5.17
C VAL A 964 -64.62 -10.64 4.08
N ALA A 965 -64.17 -10.25 2.88
CA ALA A 965 -65.08 -10.06 1.75
C ALA A 965 -65.54 -11.38 1.09
N GLY A 966 -64.76 -12.47 1.24
CA GLY A 966 -65.06 -13.80 0.72
C GLY A 966 -65.76 -14.70 1.73
N THR A 967 -65.38 -15.98 1.80
CA THR A 967 -65.87 -16.88 2.86
C THR A 967 -64.83 -17.07 3.96
N LEU A 968 -65.27 -17.09 5.21
CA LEU A 968 -64.48 -17.53 6.36
C LEU A 968 -64.63 -19.05 6.57
N SER A 969 -63.53 -19.75 6.84
CA SER A 969 -63.53 -21.16 7.26
C SER A 969 -62.44 -21.44 8.30
N GLY A 970 -62.66 -22.45 9.16
CA GLY A 970 -61.77 -22.74 10.28
C GLY A 970 -61.97 -21.78 11.46
N ALA A 971 -61.06 -21.87 12.43
CA ALA A 971 -61.03 -21.05 13.64
C ALA A 971 -59.58 -21.01 14.16
N PHE A 972 -59.23 -20.02 14.98
CA PHE A 972 -57.96 -20.07 15.69
C PHE A 972 -57.89 -21.30 16.58
N ALA A 973 -56.69 -21.87 16.73
CA ALA A 973 -56.49 -23.13 17.44
C ALA A 973 -56.93 -22.99 18.90
N GLY A 974 -57.86 -23.84 19.32
CA GLY A 974 -58.39 -23.86 20.69
C GLY A 974 -59.47 -22.81 20.98
N LEU A 975 -59.84 -21.95 20.02
CA LEU A 975 -60.81 -20.87 20.22
C LEU A 975 -62.05 -21.09 19.35
N ALA A 976 -63.06 -21.77 19.90
CA ALA A 976 -64.36 -21.91 19.23
C ALA A 976 -65.15 -20.60 19.30
N GLU A 977 -66.30 -20.54 18.62
CA GLU A 977 -67.20 -19.38 18.68
C GLU A 977 -67.56 -19.04 20.14
N GLY A 978 -67.32 -17.79 20.53
CA GLY A 978 -67.59 -17.26 21.87
C GLY A 978 -66.55 -17.60 22.92
N SER A 979 -65.50 -18.37 22.61
CA SER A 979 -64.50 -18.78 23.60
C SER A 979 -63.75 -17.58 24.19
N PRO A 980 -63.62 -17.48 25.53
CA PRO A 980 -62.71 -16.54 26.16
C PRO A 980 -61.26 -16.96 25.93
N PHE A 981 -60.36 -16.00 25.73
CA PHE A 981 -58.94 -16.29 25.47
C PHE A 981 -57.94 -15.34 26.16
N ALA A 982 -58.42 -14.24 26.75
CA ALA A 982 -57.60 -13.35 27.58
C ALA A 982 -58.46 -12.68 28.68
N ASN A 983 -57.86 -12.34 29.82
CA ASN A 983 -58.53 -11.65 30.93
C ASN A 983 -57.72 -10.43 31.38
N TYR A 984 -58.35 -9.26 31.36
CA TYR A 984 -57.77 -8.01 31.82
C TYR A 984 -58.59 -7.45 32.99
N GLY A 985 -58.30 -7.93 34.21
CA GLY A 985 -58.90 -7.42 35.44
C GLY A 985 -60.40 -7.66 35.57
N GLY A 986 -60.89 -8.82 35.15
CA GLY A 986 -62.32 -9.20 35.18
C GLY A 986 -63.07 -8.89 33.88
N THR A 987 -62.39 -8.34 32.89
CA THR A 987 -62.90 -8.20 31.52
C THR A 987 -62.31 -9.32 30.66
N LEU A 988 -63.14 -10.27 30.24
CA LEU A 988 -62.71 -11.34 29.34
C LEU A 988 -62.79 -10.87 27.88
N LEU A 989 -61.75 -11.16 27.10
CA LEU A 989 -61.80 -11.10 25.65
C LEU A 989 -62.32 -12.43 25.13
N THR A 990 -63.39 -12.36 24.33
CA THR A 990 -64.01 -13.50 23.64
C THR A 990 -63.91 -13.29 22.13
N ILE A 991 -63.85 -14.38 21.37
CA ILE A 991 -63.79 -14.32 19.91
C ILE A 991 -65.15 -14.64 19.28
N SER A 992 -65.50 -13.94 18.20
CA SER A 992 -66.64 -14.29 17.33
C SER A 992 -66.19 -14.33 15.88
N TYR A 993 -66.64 -15.35 15.15
CA TYR A 993 -66.39 -15.60 13.73
C TYR A 993 -67.63 -15.31 12.86
N ALA A 994 -68.71 -14.80 13.48
CA ALA A 994 -69.98 -14.49 12.83
C ALA A 994 -70.33 -12.99 12.96
N GLY A 995 -69.31 -12.14 13.06
CA GLY A 995 -69.47 -10.69 13.14
C GLY A 995 -69.77 -10.06 11.79
N GLY A 996 -70.04 -8.74 11.82
CA GLY A 996 -70.26 -7.93 10.62
C GLY A 996 -71.40 -8.44 9.74
N ASP A 997 -71.09 -8.83 8.50
CA ASP A 997 -72.06 -9.39 7.54
C ASP A 997 -72.36 -10.89 7.72
N GLY A 998 -71.72 -11.52 8.72
CA GLY A 998 -71.93 -12.90 9.12
C GLY A 998 -70.67 -13.78 9.02
N ASN A 999 -69.53 -13.23 8.57
CA ASN A 999 -68.28 -13.96 8.45
C ASN A 999 -67.02 -13.15 8.81
N ASP A 1000 -67.17 -12.01 9.49
CA ASP A 1000 -66.05 -11.21 10.01
C ASP A 1000 -65.65 -11.66 11.41
N VAL A 1001 -64.38 -11.42 11.78
CA VAL A 1001 -63.84 -11.83 13.08
C VAL A 1001 -63.77 -10.66 14.05
N PHE A 1002 -64.45 -10.81 15.18
CA PHE A 1002 -64.53 -9.82 16.23
C PHE A 1002 -63.91 -10.31 17.53
N ILE A 1003 -63.26 -9.41 18.26
CA ILE A 1003 -62.97 -9.55 19.69
C ILE A 1003 -64.05 -8.78 20.44
N ASN A 1004 -64.72 -9.44 21.40
CA ASN A 1004 -65.74 -8.83 22.26
C ASN A 1004 -65.30 -8.89 23.72
N THR A 1005 -65.68 -7.88 24.51
CA THR A 1005 -65.48 -7.91 25.96
C THR A 1005 -66.74 -8.34 26.71
N VAL A 1006 -66.61 -9.36 27.53
CA VAL A 1006 -67.67 -9.82 28.43
C VAL A 1006 -67.20 -9.75 29.88
N ALA A 1007 -68.16 -9.73 30.81
CA ALA A 1007 -67.85 -9.82 32.23
C ALA A 1007 -67.32 -11.23 32.53
N GLY A 1008 -66.09 -11.33 33.04
CA GLY A 1008 -65.59 -12.57 33.61
C GLY A 1008 -66.24 -12.83 34.96
N LEU A 1009 -66.47 -14.11 35.27
CA LEU A 1009 -66.95 -14.47 36.58
C LEU A 1009 -65.82 -14.32 37.61
N ALA A 1010 -66.11 -13.63 38.72
CA ALA A 1010 -65.09 -13.40 39.74
C ALA A 1010 -64.72 -14.74 40.38
N GLY A 1011 -63.44 -15.11 40.38
CA GLY A 1011 -62.96 -16.37 40.95
C GLY A 1011 -62.88 -17.53 39.97
N ASP A 1012 -63.44 -17.38 38.77
CA ASP A 1012 -63.28 -18.28 37.62
C ASP A 1012 -61.92 -17.98 36.99
N PHE A 1013 -60.97 -18.87 37.21
CA PHE A 1013 -59.57 -18.75 36.81
C PHE A 1013 -59.22 -19.63 35.60
N ASP A 1014 -59.99 -20.67 35.28
CA ASP A 1014 -59.81 -21.45 34.04
C ASP A 1014 -60.76 -21.05 32.89
N PHE A 1015 -61.66 -20.11 33.14
CA PHE A 1015 -62.57 -19.47 32.18
C PHE A 1015 -63.58 -20.43 31.56
N ASP A 1016 -64.02 -21.45 32.31
CA ASP A 1016 -65.03 -22.40 31.84
C ASP A 1016 -66.48 -22.00 32.18
N ASP A 1017 -66.65 -20.75 32.62
CA ASP A 1017 -67.88 -20.12 33.09
C ASP A 1017 -68.38 -20.70 34.41
N ASP A 1018 -67.56 -21.37 35.23
CA ASP A 1018 -67.86 -21.66 36.63
C ASP A 1018 -66.71 -21.38 37.61
N VAL A 1019 -66.99 -21.45 38.91
CA VAL A 1019 -66.03 -21.21 39.99
C VAL A 1019 -66.02 -22.44 40.88
N ASP A 1020 -65.11 -23.36 40.61
CA ASP A 1020 -65.08 -24.67 41.23
C ASP A 1020 -63.67 -25.09 41.72
N GLY A 1021 -63.45 -26.38 41.93
CA GLY A 1021 -62.16 -26.88 42.41
C GLY A 1021 -61.02 -26.75 41.39
N ALA A 1022 -61.33 -26.67 40.09
CA ALA A 1022 -60.36 -26.50 39.02
C ALA A 1022 -59.73 -25.09 39.07
N ASP A 1023 -60.52 -24.06 39.33
CA ASP A 1023 -60.03 -22.69 39.55
C ASP A 1023 -59.14 -22.61 40.78
N PHE A 1024 -59.56 -23.27 41.86
CA PHE A 1024 -58.75 -23.35 43.08
C PHE A 1024 -57.38 -23.95 42.80
N LEU A 1025 -57.33 -25.00 41.98
CA LEU A 1025 -56.09 -25.67 41.57
C LEU A 1025 -55.23 -24.76 40.70
N LEU A 1026 -55.80 -23.91 39.84
CA LEU A 1026 -55.04 -22.89 39.11
C LEU A 1026 -54.46 -21.83 40.05
N TRP A 1027 -55.24 -21.31 40.99
CA TRP A 1027 -54.74 -20.41 42.02
C TRP A 1027 -53.58 -21.04 42.81
N GLN A 1028 -53.72 -22.30 43.26
CA GLN A 1028 -52.67 -23.02 43.99
C GLN A 1028 -51.38 -23.20 43.18
N ARG A 1029 -51.49 -23.29 41.85
CA ARG A 1029 -50.34 -23.35 40.94
C ARG A 1029 -49.77 -21.98 40.59
N GLY A 1030 -50.32 -20.90 41.15
CA GLY A 1030 -49.91 -19.52 40.88
C GLY A 1030 -50.40 -19.01 39.51
N ALA A 1031 -51.41 -19.64 38.94
CA ALA A 1031 -51.99 -19.30 37.63
C ALA A 1031 -53.26 -18.44 37.74
N SER A 1032 -53.56 -17.87 38.90
CA SER A 1032 -54.58 -16.83 39.07
C SER A 1032 -54.03 -15.45 38.66
N PRO A 1033 -54.89 -14.43 38.41
CA PRO A 1033 -54.46 -13.11 37.94
C PRO A 1033 -53.36 -12.42 38.78
N ASN A 1034 -53.34 -12.65 40.09
CA ASN A 1034 -52.28 -12.26 41.03
C ASN A 1034 -51.70 -13.54 41.67
N PRO A 1035 -50.57 -14.07 41.16
CA PRO A 1035 -50.04 -15.38 41.53
C PRO A 1035 -49.96 -15.61 43.05
N LEU A 1036 -50.65 -16.65 43.53
CA LEU A 1036 -50.68 -17.07 44.94
C LEU A 1036 -51.17 -15.98 45.93
N SER A 1037 -51.86 -14.95 45.46
CA SER A 1037 -52.29 -13.87 46.33
C SER A 1037 -53.45 -14.30 47.24
N ALA A 1038 -53.46 -13.76 48.47
CA ALA A 1038 -54.59 -13.93 49.38
C ALA A 1038 -55.87 -13.24 48.86
N GLY A 1039 -55.73 -12.22 48.00
CA GLY A 1039 -56.84 -11.53 47.36
C GLY A 1039 -57.56 -12.42 46.35
N ASP A 1040 -56.84 -13.10 45.47
CA ASP A 1040 -57.42 -14.04 44.51
C ASP A 1040 -58.05 -15.25 45.19
N LEU A 1041 -57.42 -15.77 46.25
CA LEU A 1041 -58.01 -16.83 47.08
C LEU A 1041 -59.36 -16.40 47.66
N ALA A 1042 -59.43 -15.18 48.23
CA ALA A 1042 -60.67 -14.65 48.78
C ALA A 1042 -61.73 -14.44 47.70
N THR A 1043 -61.32 -14.02 46.50
CA THR A 1043 -62.21 -13.89 45.34
C THR A 1043 -62.78 -15.24 44.92
N TRP A 1044 -61.95 -16.28 44.80
CA TRP A 1044 -62.43 -17.64 44.53
C TRP A 1044 -63.36 -18.15 45.63
N GLN A 1045 -62.97 -18.03 46.90
CA GLN A 1045 -63.80 -18.45 48.05
C GLN A 1045 -65.16 -17.77 48.09
N ALA A 1046 -65.22 -16.49 47.73
CA ALA A 1046 -66.46 -15.72 47.73
C ALA A 1046 -67.44 -16.12 46.62
N ASN A 1047 -66.93 -16.72 45.54
CA ASN A 1047 -67.71 -17.04 44.35
C ASN A 1047 -67.82 -18.54 44.07
N PHE A 1048 -67.14 -19.40 44.83
CA PHE A 1048 -67.19 -20.85 44.70
C PHE A 1048 -68.63 -21.39 44.63
N GLY A 1049 -68.93 -22.13 43.57
CA GLY A 1049 -70.26 -22.63 43.21
C GLY A 1049 -71.10 -21.68 42.34
N SER A 1050 -70.53 -20.58 41.85
CA SER A 1050 -71.14 -19.67 40.87
C SER A 1050 -70.61 -19.99 39.47
N PRO A 1051 -71.42 -19.89 38.40
CA PRO A 1051 -72.87 -19.89 38.42
C PRO A 1051 -73.33 -21.30 38.80
N SER A 1052 -74.42 -21.38 39.55
CA SER A 1052 -74.96 -22.67 39.97
C SER A 1052 -75.21 -23.57 38.74
N SER A 1053 -74.54 -24.71 38.71
CA SER A 1053 -74.67 -25.77 37.71
C SER A 1053 -76.14 -25.99 37.34
N THR A 1054 -76.55 -25.50 36.18
CA THR A 1054 -77.64 -26.15 35.44
C THR A 1054 -76.98 -27.20 34.55
N PRO A 1055 -77.51 -28.43 34.50
CA PRO A 1055 -76.89 -29.47 33.70
C PRO A 1055 -76.91 -29.01 32.24
N ARG A 1056 -75.74 -28.82 31.62
CA ARG A 1056 -75.63 -28.81 30.17
C ARG A 1056 -76.17 -30.16 29.69
N THR A 1057 -77.38 -30.16 29.14
CA THR A 1057 -77.75 -31.20 28.19
C THR A 1057 -76.83 -30.99 27.00
N SER A 1058 -75.73 -31.75 26.96
CA SER A 1058 -75.03 -31.89 25.70
C SER A 1058 -76.05 -32.50 24.74
N THR A 1059 -76.49 -31.71 23.75
CA THR A 1059 -76.95 -32.30 22.51
C THR A 1059 -75.76 -33.04 21.93
N VAL A 1060 -75.66 -34.32 22.31
CA VAL A 1060 -74.83 -35.30 21.62
C VAL A 1060 -75.17 -35.17 20.14
N PRO A 1061 -74.19 -34.99 19.24
CA PRO A 1061 -74.44 -35.03 17.81
C PRO A 1061 -75.17 -36.33 17.47
N GLU A 1062 -76.42 -36.23 17.02
CA GLU A 1062 -77.09 -37.40 16.45
C GLU A 1062 -76.24 -37.88 15.26
N PRO A 1063 -75.84 -39.16 15.22
CA PRO A 1063 -75.32 -39.71 13.99
C PRO A 1063 -76.46 -39.71 12.97
N HIS A 1064 -76.42 -38.78 12.03
CA HIS A 1064 -76.94 -38.96 10.68
C HIS A 1064 -78.34 -39.62 10.57
N ALA A 1065 -79.31 -39.20 11.38
CA ALA A 1065 -80.70 -39.65 11.23
C ALA A 1065 -81.27 -39.29 9.83
N PHE A 1066 -80.75 -38.24 9.18
CA PHE A 1066 -81.06 -37.90 7.78
C PHE A 1066 -80.40 -38.84 6.74
N LEU A 1067 -79.22 -39.40 7.03
CA LEU A 1067 -78.58 -40.38 6.14
C LEU A 1067 -79.20 -41.78 6.32
N LEU A 1068 -79.61 -42.14 7.55
CA LEU A 1068 -80.37 -43.36 7.83
C LEU A 1068 -81.84 -43.27 7.36
N SER A 1069 -82.47 -42.10 7.34
CA SER A 1069 -83.80 -41.90 6.72
C SER A 1069 -83.74 -41.77 5.19
N ALA A 1070 -82.63 -41.27 4.61
CA ALA A 1070 -82.39 -41.32 3.16
C ALA A 1070 -82.12 -42.75 2.67
N ILE A 1071 -81.37 -43.56 3.44
CA ILE A 1071 -81.15 -45.00 3.16
C ILE A 1071 -82.41 -45.84 3.47
N ALA A 1072 -83.25 -45.46 4.44
CA ALA A 1072 -84.57 -46.05 4.68
C ALA A 1072 -85.60 -45.67 3.58
N CYS A 1073 -85.52 -44.46 3.01
CA CYS A 1073 -86.37 -44.04 1.89
C CYS A 1073 -85.92 -44.66 0.54
N LEU A 1074 -84.63 -44.92 0.35
CA LEU A 1074 -84.10 -45.68 -0.80
C LEU A 1074 -84.41 -47.18 -0.71
N SER A 1075 -84.59 -47.75 0.50
CA SER A 1075 -85.04 -49.13 0.70
C SER A 1075 -86.57 -49.31 0.68
N LEU A 1076 -87.36 -48.24 0.82
CA LEU A 1076 -88.82 -48.25 0.60
C LEU A 1076 -89.24 -47.96 -0.87
N ARG A 1077 -88.36 -47.43 -1.72
CA ARG A 1077 -88.61 -47.30 -3.18
C ARG A 1077 -88.29 -48.56 -4.00
N ARG A 1078 -87.69 -49.60 -3.42
CA ARG A 1078 -87.40 -50.88 -4.12
C ARG A 1078 -88.28 -52.07 -3.71
N ARG A 1079 -89.36 -51.84 -2.96
CA ARG A 1079 -90.42 -52.83 -2.68
C ARG A 1079 -91.75 -52.47 -3.34
N ARG A 1080 -91.76 -52.36 -4.69
CA ARG A 1080 -92.87 -52.76 -5.56
C ARG A 1080 -92.37 -52.76 -7.02
N ARG A 1081 -92.41 -53.95 -7.64
CA ARG A 1081 -91.79 -54.42 -8.90
C ARG A 1081 -90.38 -54.98 -8.67
N GLU A 1082 -90.13 -56.29 -8.71
CA GLU A 1082 -90.81 -57.36 -9.43
C GLU A 1082 -90.63 -58.72 -8.76
N LEU A 1083 -91.63 -59.57 -8.98
CA LEU A 1083 -91.55 -61.02 -8.90
C LEU A 1083 -90.34 -61.53 -9.70
N ASN A 1084 -89.50 -62.38 -9.10
CA ASN A 1084 -89.27 -63.76 -9.55
C ASN A 1084 -88.03 -64.36 -8.87
N PHE A 1085 -88.20 -65.60 -8.37
CA PHE A 1085 -87.27 -66.75 -8.36
C PHE A 1085 -85.76 -66.48 -8.13
N SER A 1086 -85.00 -67.15 -7.26
CA SER A 1086 -85.16 -68.39 -6.49
C SER A 1086 -83.78 -68.79 -5.94
N ARG A 1087 -83.70 -69.22 -4.66
CA ARG A 1087 -82.68 -70.15 -4.06
C ARG A 1087 -81.18 -69.72 -4.15
N LEU A 1088 -80.19 -70.12 -3.33
CA LEU A 1088 -79.91 -71.23 -2.42
C LEU A 1088 -78.72 -70.82 -1.49
N ARG A 1089 -78.84 -71.13 -0.19
CA ARG A 1089 -77.87 -71.71 0.77
C ARG A 1089 -76.32 -71.64 0.56
N THR A 1090 -75.65 -71.10 1.61
CA THR A 1090 -74.48 -71.63 2.40
C THR A 1090 -73.03 -71.61 1.87
N PRO A 1091 -72.00 -71.62 2.78
CA PRO A 1091 -70.79 -70.77 2.74
C PRO A 1091 -69.45 -71.55 2.67
N HIS A 1092 -68.36 -70.93 3.15
CA HIS A 1092 -66.95 -71.37 3.32
C HIS A 1092 -66.03 -71.05 2.12
N ARG A 1093 -64.76 -70.64 2.24
CA ARG A 1093 -63.72 -70.68 3.30
C ARG A 1093 -62.58 -69.76 2.80
N GLU A 1094 -61.93 -68.98 3.65
CA GLU A 1094 -60.58 -68.46 3.35
C GLU A 1094 -59.63 -68.92 4.46
N HIS A 1095 -58.50 -69.47 4.02
CA HIS A 1095 -57.34 -69.87 4.79
C HIS A 1095 -56.15 -69.20 4.10
N ASP A 1096 -55.24 -68.72 4.95
CA ASP A 1096 -53.78 -68.76 4.80
C ASP A 1096 -53.14 -67.85 3.74
N GLU A 1097 -51.97 -67.25 3.94
CA GLU A 1097 -51.04 -67.06 5.07
C GLU A 1097 -49.84 -66.24 4.53
N VAL A 1098 -49.17 -65.51 5.43
CA VAL A 1098 -47.69 -65.40 5.57
C VAL A 1098 -46.89 -64.73 4.42
N GLY A 1099 -45.90 -63.86 4.64
CA GLY A 1099 -45.16 -63.45 5.84
C GLY A 1099 -44.17 -62.34 5.45
N VAL A 1100 -43.95 -61.35 6.32
CA VAL A 1100 -42.86 -61.23 7.34
C VAL A 1100 -41.68 -60.37 6.86
N ALA A 1101 -41.68 -59.15 7.41
CA ALA A 1101 -40.60 -58.41 8.09
C ALA A 1101 -39.21 -58.21 7.44
N ALA A 1102 -38.74 -56.97 7.49
CA ALA A 1102 -37.57 -56.60 8.32
C ALA A 1102 -37.53 -55.09 8.61
N CYS A 1103 -37.06 -54.77 9.81
CA CYS A 1103 -36.81 -53.47 10.41
C CYS A 1103 -35.38 -52.98 10.10
N SER A 1104 -35.14 -51.66 10.06
CA SER A 1104 -34.07 -50.92 10.79
C SER A 1104 -33.57 -49.66 10.08
N LEU A 1105 -33.42 -48.57 10.87
CA LEU A 1105 -32.53 -47.39 10.74
C LEU A 1105 -32.59 -46.59 9.42
N CYS A 1106 -32.85 -45.28 9.41
CA CYS A 1106 -32.20 -44.18 10.15
C CYS A 1106 -33.12 -42.96 10.16
#